data_AF-A0A7G2FEU8-F1
#
_entry.id   AF-A0A7G2FEU8-F1
#
_cell.length_a   1.000
_cell.length_b   1.000
_cell.length_c   1.000
_cell.angle_alpha   90.00
_cell.angle_beta   90.00
_cell.angle_gamma   90.00
#
_symmetry.space_group_name_H-M   'P 1'
#
loop_
_entity.id
_entity.type
_entity.pdbx_description
1 polymer ?
#
loop_
_entity_poly.entity_id
_entity_poly.type
_entity_poly.pdbx_seq_one_letter_code
_entity_poly.pdbx_strand_id
1 'polypeptide(L)'
;MIGCNNLQGVSLNISKLEKLETVDFSDCEALSHASWDTIPSAVAMATENIHSKFRACALVDTESMDIGSVFFQVQVSCRFTDRLGNYLDSPYQHEVFAVLEKGSHMVISDCCFPFNEDNAPLAELIYDHVDIQFHFTQDNDELKLIGCGLRLSEADNDLGNEIDGSEEWEDCNDSDLGSESDNLEAEEDTFRAFSISHVIHGKCYRSFSVTVEFQNREVLICNHLLSRRIDEAREVFNQVPSPHVSLYTKMITGYTRSNRLVDALNLFDEMPARDVVSWNSMISGCVECDQNERSGEALDLFKNMLRCCIKSTSRPFTCVITACANAPAFHMGIQVHGLIIKLGFLYEEYVSASLITFYANCKRIGDSRKVFDEKVHEQVAVWTALLSGYSLNKKHEDALSIFSGMLRNSILPNQSTFASGLNSCSALGTLDWGKEMHGVAVKLGLETDAFVGNSLVVMYSDSGNVNDAVSVFIKIFKKSIVSWNSIIVGCAQHGRGKWAFVIFGQMIRLNKEPDEITFTGLLSACSHCGFLEKGRKLFYYMSSGINHIDRKIQHYTCMVDILGRCGKLKEAEELIERMVVKPNEMVWLALLSACRMHSDVDRGEKAAAAIFNLDSKSSAAYVLLSNIYASAGRWSNVSKLRVKMKKNGIMKKPGSSWVVIRGKKHEFFSGDQPHCSRIYEKLEFLREKLKELGYAPDYRSALHDVEDEQKEEMLWYHSERLAIAFGLINTVEGSAVTVMKNLRVCEDCHTVIKLISGVVGREIVLRDPTRFHHFKIGTCSCEDYW
;
A
#
# COMPACT_ATOMS: atom_id res chain seq x y z
N MET A 1 6.41 14.14 -57.96
CA MET A 1 5.65 14.69 -59.10
C MET A 1 4.60 13.66 -59.48
N ILE A 2 3.28 13.86 -59.42
CA ILE A 2 2.44 15.06 -59.50
C ILE A 2 1.22 14.89 -58.57
N GLY A 3 0.95 15.90 -57.73
CA GLY A 3 -0.42 16.25 -57.28
C GLY A 3 -0.94 15.66 -55.98
N CYS A 4 -0.55 16.24 -54.83
CA CYS A 4 -1.44 16.51 -53.69
C CYS A 4 -0.68 17.35 -52.64
N ASN A 5 -0.39 18.61 -53.00
CA ASN A 5 -0.08 19.65 -52.02
C ASN A 5 -1.40 20.20 -51.48
N ASN A 6 -1.44 20.44 -50.17
CA ASN A 6 -2.49 21.07 -49.37
C ASN A 6 -3.44 20.12 -48.65
N LEU A 7 -2.99 19.57 -47.52
CA LEU A 7 -3.80 19.40 -46.31
C LEU A 7 -2.85 19.41 -45.10
N GLN A 8 -2.61 20.60 -44.54
CA GLN A 8 -2.05 20.75 -43.20
C GLN A 8 -3.13 20.41 -42.17
N GLY A 9 -2.77 19.61 -41.16
CA GLY A 9 -3.54 19.49 -39.91
C GLY A 9 -4.66 18.44 -39.92
N VAL A 10 -4.30 17.17 -39.80
CA VAL A 10 -5.18 16.14 -39.23
C VAL A 10 -4.38 15.33 -38.21
N SER A 11 -4.71 15.51 -36.94
CA SER A 11 -4.25 14.68 -35.83
C SER A 11 -4.88 13.28 -35.96
N LEU A 12 -4.08 12.26 -36.26
CA LEU A 12 -4.54 10.88 -36.29
C LEU A 12 -4.34 10.24 -34.90
N ASN A 13 -5.47 9.87 -34.32
CA ASN A 13 -5.67 9.33 -32.98
C ASN A 13 -5.17 7.88 -32.90
N ILE A 14 -4.07 7.64 -32.18
CA ILE A 14 -3.36 6.36 -32.03
C ILE A 14 -4.11 5.45 -31.04
N SER A 15 -5.36 5.13 -31.33
CA SER A 15 -6.15 4.19 -30.52
C SER A 15 -6.89 3.14 -31.35
N LYS A 16 -6.49 2.93 -32.62
CA LYS A 16 -7.20 2.03 -33.55
C LYS A 16 -6.33 1.19 -34.50
N LEU A 17 -5.01 1.09 -34.30
CA LEU A 17 -4.12 0.29 -35.16
C LEU A 17 -3.58 -1.00 -34.53
N GLU A 18 -4.29 -1.59 -33.56
CA GLU A 18 -3.97 -2.91 -32.99
C GLU A 18 -4.59 -4.10 -33.76
N LYS A 19 -5.03 -3.94 -35.01
CA LYS A 19 -5.67 -5.04 -35.77
C LYS A 19 -5.36 -5.02 -37.26
N LEU A 20 -4.12 -5.29 -37.65
CA LEU A 20 -3.76 -5.76 -38.99
C LEU A 20 -2.55 -6.68 -38.90
N GLU A 21 -2.79 -7.95 -38.54
CA GLU A 21 -1.87 -9.05 -38.80
C GLU A 21 -2.09 -9.54 -40.24
N THR A 22 -0.98 -9.76 -40.96
CA THR A 22 -0.85 -10.40 -42.28
C THR A 22 -1.29 -9.60 -43.52
N VAL A 23 -0.33 -9.30 -44.40
CA VAL A 23 -0.57 -9.03 -45.83
C VAL A 23 0.08 -10.18 -46.60
N ASP A 24 -0.76 -10.94 -47.29
CA ASP A 24 -0.42 -12.05 -48.18
C ASP A 24 -0.04 -11.50 -49.57
N PHE A 25 1.10 -11.94 -50.11
CA PHE A 25 1.56 -11.59 -51.46
C PHE A 25 1.40 -12.80 -52.39
N SER A 26 0.15 -13.18 -52.64
CA SER A 26 -0.20 -14.28 -53.55
C SER A 26 -0.57 -13.85 -54.97
N ASP A 27 -0.60 -12.55 -55.29
CA ASP A 27 -0.95 -12.06 -56.63
C ASP A 27 0.18 -11.27 -57.30
N CYS A 28 1.09 -11.97 -57.97
CA CYS A 28 1.93 -11.44 -59.05
C CYS A 28 2.29 -12.55 -60.05
N GLU A 29 1.29 -13.09 -60.75
CA GLU A 29 1.49 -13.82 -62.00
C GLU A 29 1.91 -12.84 -63.11
N ALA A 30 3.20 -12.49 -63.18
CA ALA A 30 3.75 -11.80 -64.35
C ALA A 30 5.28 -11.91 -64.47
N LEU A 31 5.87 -13.10 -64.32
CA LEU A 31 7.28 -13.33 -64.66
C LEU A 31 7.52 -14.77 -65.16
N SER A 32 6.72 -15.24 -66.10
CA SER A 32 7.14 -16.32 -67.00
C SER A 32 7.73 -15.68 -68.26
N HIS A 33 9.00 -15.98 -68.54
CA HIS A 33 9.82 -15.46 -69.66
C HIS A 33 10.63 -14.18 -69.39
N ALA A 34 11.66 -14.28 -68.55
CA ALA A 34 12.84 -13.40 -68.60
C ALA A 34 14.12 -14.22 -68.32
N SER A 35 15.18 -14.00 -69.11
CA SER A 35 16.48 -14.67 -69.03
C SER A 35 17.35 -14.14 -67.88
N TRP A 36 18.11 -15.04 -67.26
CA TRP A 36 18.76 -14.92 -65.95
C TRP A 36 20.09 -14.12 -65.87
N ASP A 37 20.33 -13.12 -66.72
CA ASP A 37 21.64 -12.42 -66.75
C ASP A 37 21.63 -10.91 -66.42
N THR A 38 20.56 -10.38 -65.81
CA THR A 38 20.53 -8.96 -65.42
C THR A 38 19.74 -8.72 -64.14
N ILE A 39 20.37 -8.95 -62.97
CA ILE A 39 19.98 -8.31 -61.70
C ILE A 39 21.26 -7.93 -60.89
N PRO A 40 21.83 -6.73 -61.12
CA PRO A 40 22.56 -6.03 -60.04
C PRO A 40 21.83 -4.82 -59.44
N SER A 41 20.62 -4.46 -59.90
CA SER A 41 20.02 -3.15 -59.56
C SER A 41 18.86 -3.19 -58.54
N ALA A 42 18.38 -4.36 -58.12
CA ALA A 42 17.29 -4.45 -57.14
C ALA A 42 17.78 -4.57 -55.68
N VAL A 43 19.05 -4.89 -55.46
CA VAL A 43 19.66 -5.01 -54.12
C VAL A 43 20.15 -3.65 -53.60
N ALA A 44 20.58 -2.74 -54.50
CA ALA A 44 21.09 -1.41 -54.13
C ALA A 44 20.05 -0.48 -53.48
N MET A 45 18.76 -0.62 -53.83
CA MET A 45 17.69 0.19 -53.22
C MET A 45 17.29 -0.30 -51.82
N ALA A 46 17.62 -1.55 -51.46
CA ALA A 46 17.36 -2.08 -50.12
C ALA A 46 18.45 -1.65 -49.12
N THR A 47 19.70 -1.50 -49.57
CA THR A 47 20.84 -1.07 -48.76
C THR A 47 20.81 0.41 -48.37
N GLU A 48 20.38 1.32 -49.25
CA GLU A 48 20.27 2.76 -48.91
C GLU A 48 19.18 3.06 -47.84
N ASN A 49 18.08 2.30 -47.83
CA ASN A 49 17.02 2.45 -46.82
C ASN A 49 17.42 1.87 -45.45
N ILE A 50 18.38 0.94 -45.41
CA ILE A 50 18.94 0.41 -44.16
C ILE A 50 19.97 1.39 -43.60
N HIS A 51 20.83 1.98 -44.45
CA HIS A 51 21.83 2.97 -44.04
C HIS A 51 21.24 4.24 -43.41
N SER A 52 20.11 4.74 -43.92
CA SER A 52 19.44 5.91 -43.32
C SER A 52 18.79 5.62 -41.96
N LYS A 53 18.33 4.38 -41.72
CA LYS A 53 17.88 3.93 -40.39
C LYS A 53 19.02 3.78 -39.39
N PHE A 54 20.21 3.38 -39.84
CA PHE A 54 21.39 3.22 -38.99
C PHE A 54 21.92 4.55 -38.42
N ARG A 55 21.73 5.67 -39.13
CA ARG A 55 22.10 7.01 -38.63
C ARG A 55 21.29 7.46 -37.41
N ALA A 56 20.12 6.87 -37.16
CA ALA A 56 19.21 7.29 -36.09
C ALA A 56 19.37 6.51 -34.76
N CYS A 57 20.11 5.39 -34.75
CA CYS A 57 20.20 4.49 -33.59
C CYS A 57 21.53 4.54 -32.83
N ALA A 58 22.43 5.47 -33.14
CA ALA A 58 23.69 5.65 -32.42
C ALA A 58 23.80 7.08 -31.89
N LEU A 59 23.09 7.36 -30.81
CA LEU A 59 23.30 8.51 -29.93
C LEU A 59 23.40 7.95 -28.51
N VAL A 60 24.61 7.58 -28.08
CA VAL A 60 24.88 7.32 -26.67
C VAL A 60 25.54 8.58 -26.14
N ASP A 61 24.73 9.40 -25.47
CA ASP A 61 25.17 10.66 -24.87
C ASP A 61 26.02 10.33 -23.63
N THR A 62 27.34 10.20 -23.81
CA THR A 62 28.33 10.02 -22.72
C THR A 62 28.85 11.36 -22.23
N GLU A 63 27.98 12.33 -21.96
CA GLU A 63 28.40 13.53 -21.25
C GLU A 63 28.90 13.15 -19.85
N SER A 64 30.23 13.25 -19.67
CA SER A 64 31.01 13.22 -18.42
C SER A 64 31.70 11.92 -17.97
N MET A 65 32.43 11.19 -18.82
CA MET A 65 33.40 10.21 -18.30
C MET A 65 34.68 10.10 -19.15
N ASP A 66 35.82 10.44 -18.54
CA ASP A 66 37.17 10.07 -18.99
C ASP A 66 37.30 8.53 -18.85
N ILE A 67 36.95 7.76 -19.89
CA ILE A 67 36.96 6.28 -19.84
C ILE A 67 38.12 5.74 -20.70
N GLY A 68 39.05 5.06 -20.05
CA GLY A 68 40.13 4.30 -20.71
C GLY A 68 39.73 2.89 -21.17
N SER A 69 38.58 2.35 -20.76
CA SER A 69 38.10 1.01 -21.16
C SER A 69 36.60 0.84 -20.91
N VAL A 70 35.81 0.43 -21.91
CA VAL A 70 34.37 0.12 -21.75
C VAL A 70 34.16 -1.40 -21.81
N PHE A 71 33.39 -1.95 -20.86
CA PHE A 71 33.13 -3.39 -20.75
C PHE A 71 31.73 -3.73 -21.28
N PHE A 72 31.67 -4.59 -22.29
CA PHE A 72 30.42 -5.08 -22.87
C PHE A 72 30.29 -6.59 -22.70
N GLN A 73 29.08 -7.05 -22.41
CA GLN A 73 28.68 -8.43 -22.69
C GLN A 73 28.05 -8.44 -24.09
N VAL A 74 28.56 -9.30 -24.95
CA VAL A 74 28.14 -9.42 -26.34
C VAL A 74 27.47 -10.76 -26.51
N GLN A 75 26.15 -10.74 -26.73
CA GLN A 75 25.39 -11.95 -27.01
C GLN A 75 25.15 -12.06 -28.51
N VAL A 76 25.64 -13.16 -29.09
CA VAL A 76 25.54 -13.45 -30.52
C VAL A 76 24.49 -14.53 -30.74
N SER A 77 23.46 -14.19 -31.50
CA SER A 77 22.43 -15.14 -31.94
C SER A 77 22.28 -15.15 -33.45
N CYS A 78 22.18 -16.36 -34.01
CA CYS A 78 22.11 -16.59 -35.45
C CYS A 78 20.72 -17.11 -35.84
N ARG A 79 20.11 -16.44 -36.83
CA ARG A 79 18.83 -16.83 -37.41
C ARG A 79 18.99 -17.06 -38.91
N PHE A 80 18.48 -18.19 -39.38
CA PHE A 80 18.50 -18.60 -40.78
C PHE A 80 17.08 -18.56 -41.36
N THR A 81 16.95 -18.14 -42.61
CA THR A 81 15.66 -18.15 -43.32
C THR A 81 15.75 -19.02 -44.56
N ASP A 82 14.89 -20.03 -44.63
CA ASP A 82 14.84 -20.94 -45.78
C ASP A 82 14.20 -20.26 -47.03
N ARG A 83 14.17 -20.96 -48.17
CA ARG A 83 13.60 -20.43 -49.42
C ARG A 83 12.08 -20.17 -49.36
N LEU A 84 11.38 -20.79 -48.42
CA LEU A 84 9.93 -20.67 -48.22
C LEU A 84 9.57 -19.55 -47.23
N GLY A 85 10.57 -18.96 -46.55
CA GLY A 85 10.38 -17.89 -45.57
C GLY A 85 10.22 -18.40 -44.13
N ASN A 86 10.49 -19.68 -43.86
CA ASN A 86 10.45 -20.21 -42.50
C ASN A 86 11.74 -19.85 -41.76
N TYR A 87 11.57 -19.45 -40.49
CA TYR A 87 12.69 -19.11 -39.60
C TYR A 87 13.21 -20.36 -38.91
N LEU A 88 14.52 -20.56 -38.98
CA LEU A 88 15.28 -21.52 -38.22
C LEU A 88 16.19 -20.74 -37.27
N ASP A 89 15.80 -20.70 -36.00
CA ASP A 89 16.63 -20.12 -34.94
C ASP A 89 17.64 -21.16 -34.47
N SER A 90 18.92 -20.78 -34.37
CA SER A 90 19.91 -21.63 -33.69
C SER A 90 19.53 -21.73 -32.21
N PRO A 91 19.48 -22.93 -31.62
CA PRO A 91 19.24 -23.10 -30.19
C PRO A 91 20.45 -22.68 -29.33
N TYR A 92 21.62 -22.41 -29.95
CA TYR A 92 22.84 -22.04 -29.27
C TYR A 92 23.10 -20.53 -29.39
N GLN A 93 23.23 -19.86 -28.25
CA GLN A 93 23.66 -18.48 -28.12
C GLN A 93 25.09 -18.47 -27.59
N HIS A 94 25.97 -17.69 -28.23
CA HIS A 94 27.34 -17.51 -27.75
C HIS A 94 27.47 -16.17 -27.06
N GLU A 95 27.99 -16.19 -25.83
CA GLU A 95 28.27 -14.98 -25.05
C GLU A 95 29.77 -14.75 -25.01
N VAL A 96 30.19 -13.57 -25.46
CA VAL A 96 31.60 -13.17 -25.44
C VAL A 96 31.74 -11.90 -24.60
N PHE A 97 32.74 -11.94 -23.71
CA PHE A 97 33.11 -10.80 -22.88
C PHE A 97 34.27 -10.07 -23.52
N ALA A 98 34.08 -8.80 -23.84
CA ALA A 98 35.10 -7.99 -24.47
C ALA A 98 35.37 -6.70 -23.71
N VAL A 99 36.65 -6.32 -23.68
CA VAL A 99 37.13 -5.04 -23.18
C VAL A 99 37.53 -4.23 -24.41
N LEU A 100 36.88 -3.10 -24.64
CA LEU A 100 37.22 -2.21 -25.75
C LEU A 100 38.08 -1.07 -25.23
N GLU A 101 39.35 -1.05 -25.64
CA GLU A 101 40.29 0.07 -25.47
C GLU A 101 40.31 0.93 -26.75
N LYS A 102 40.90 2.13 -26.67
CA LYS A 102 40.98 3.07 -27.79
C LYS A 102 41.65 2.44 -29.04
N GLY A 103 40.92 2.32 -30.14
CA GLY A 103 41.40 1.74 -31.41
C GLY A 103 41.39 0.21 -31.48
N SER A 104 40.58 -0.46 -30.66
CA SER A 104 40.53 -1.92 -30.58
C SER A 104 39.68 -2.57 -31.67
N HIS A 105 40.13 -3.73 -32.16
CA HIS A 105 39.33 -4.68 -32.94
C HIS A 105 38.82 -5.77 -32.00
N MET A 106 37.52 -6.07 -32.05
CA MET A 106 36.94 -7.19 -31.30
C MET A 106 36.71 -8.36 -32.25
N VAL A 107 37.51 -9.41 -32.12
CA VAL A 107 37.34 -10.67 -32.88
C VAL A 107 36.66 -11.67 -31.96
N ILE A 108 35.47 -12.10 -32.33
CA ILE A 108 34.77 -13.24 -31.74
C ILE A 108 35.07 -14.44 -32.63
N SER A 109 35.97 -15.33 -32.19
CA SER A 109 36.36 -16.53 -32.93
C SER A 109 35.81 -17.82 -32.32
N ASP A 110 35.80 -18.91 -33.09
CA ASP A 110 35.41 -20.27 -32.65
C ASP A 110 33.94 -20.44 -32.19
N CYS A 111 33.00 -19.69 -32.79
CA CYS A 111 31.58 -19.89 -32.52
C CYS A 111 31.03 -21.12 -33.28
N CYS A 112 30.89 -22.27 -32.61
CA CYS A 112 30.20 -23.44 -33.17
C CYS A 112 28.67 -23.32 -33.03
N PHE A 113 27.92 -23.46 -34.11
CA PHE A 113 26.45 -23.53 -34.08
C PHE A 113 25.96 -24.89 -34.61
N PRO A 114 26.01 -25.96 -33.81
CA PRO A 114 25.55 -27.27 -34.26
C PRO A 114 24.01 -27.30 -34.36
N PHE A 115 23.49 -27.85 -35.45
CA PHE A 115 22.05 -28.08 -35.63
C PHE A 115 21.68 -29.49 -35.15
N ASN A 116 20.61 -29.61 -34.37
CA ASN A 116 20.13 -30.90 -33.86
C ASN A 116 19.44 -31.69 -34.99
N GLU A 117 19.84 -32.95 -35.17
CA GLU A 117 19.47 -33.83 -36.30
C GLU A 117 17.98 -34.24 -36.36
N ASP A 118 17.17 -33.95 -35.35
CA ASP A 118 15.91 -34.69 -35.19
C ASP A 118 14.67 -34.10 -35.88
N ASN A 119 14.73 -32.96 -36.59
CA ASN A 119 13.52 -32.42 -37.26
C ASN A 119 13.70 -31.54 -38.53
N ALA A 120 14.81 -31.62 -39.26
CA ALA A 120 14.92 -30.96 -40.58
C ALA A 120 15.58 -31.88 -41.64
N PRO A 121 15.05 -32.00 -42.87
CA PRO A 121 15.55 -32.89 -43.92
C PRO A 121 16.84 -32.38 -44.62
N LEU A 122 17.66 -31.60 -43.93
CA LEU A 122 18.89 -30.98 -44.43
C LEU A 122 20.00 -31.13 -43.39
N ALA A 123 20.30 -32.37 -43.01
CA ALA A 123 21.57 -32.71 -42.40
C ALA A 123 22.63 -32.67 -43.50
N GLU A 124 23.38 -31.57 -43.62
CA GLU A 124 24.68 -31.48 -44.35
C GLU A 124 25.32 -30.07 -44.35
N LEU A 125 25.13 -29.26 -43.31
CA LEU A 125 25.92 -28.02 -43.14
C LEU A 125 26.31 -27.87 -41.67
N ILE A 126 27.49 -28.37 -41.33
CA ILE A 126 28.16 -28.14 -40.05
C ILE A 126 29.30 -27.17 -40.36
N TYR A 127 29.14 -25.91 -39.97
CA TYR A 127 30.27 -24.98 -39.92
C TYR A 127 30.95 -25.17 -38.57
N ASP A 128 32.19 -25.63 -38.58
CA ASP A 128 32.94 -25.87 -37.35
C ASP A 128 33.42 -24.56 -36.72
N HIS A 129 33.71 -23.53 -37.54
CA HIS A 129 34.14 -22.22 -37.03
C HIS A 129 33.48 -21.05 -37.77
N VAL A 130 32.85 -20.16 -37.01
CA VAL A 130 32.35 -18.86 -37.46
C VAL A 130 33.12 -17.78 -36.69
N ASP A 131 33.90 -16.99 -37.41
CA ASP A 131 34.62 -15.84 -36.85
C ASP A 131 33.88 -14.54 -37.22
N ILE A 132 33.56 -13.73 -36.22
CA ILE A 132 32.88 -12.44 -36.39
C ILE A 132 33.79 -11.34 -35.85
N GLN A 133 34.21 -10.40 -36.70
CA GLN A 133 35.11 -9.32 -36.32
C GLN A 133 34.42 -7.96 -36.39
N PHE A 134 34.39 -7.26 -35.26
CA PHE A 134 33.84 -5.91 -35.14
C PHE A 134 34.95 -4.86 -35.06
N HIS A 135 34.76 -3.77 -35.79
CA HIS A 135 35.65 -2.63 -35.88
C HIS A 135 35.00 -1.43 -35.22
N PHE A 136 35.65 -0.84 -34.22
CA PHE A 136 35.15 0.32 -33.50
C PHE A 136 36.10 1.51 -33.62
N THR A 137 35.54 2.72 -33.71
CA THR A 137 36.27 3.99 -33.55
C THR A 137 35.70 4.76 -32.36
N GLN A 138 36.48 5.65 -31.76
CA GLN A 138 36.03 6.52 -30.68
C GLN A 138 36.19 7.98 -31.11
N ASP A 139 35.09 8.73 -31.19
CA ASP A 139 35.07 10.14 -31.55
C ASP A 139 34.30 10.93 -30.49
N ASN A 140 34.94 11.93 -29.87
CA ASN A 140 34.40 12.75 -28.76
C ASN A 140 33.69 11.95 -27.65
N ASP A 141 34.39 11.00 -27.02
CA ASP A 141 33.86 10.14 -25.94
C ASP A 141 32.73 9.18 -26.33
N GLU A 142 32.34 9.14 -27.61
CA GLU A 142 31.36 8.18 -28.15
C GLU A 142 32.07 7.01 -28.85
N LEU A 143 31.66 5.78 -28.52
CA LEU A 143 32.17 4.56 -29.16
C LEU A 143 31.27 4.18 -30.34
N LYS A 144 31.81 4.25 -31.57
CA LYS A 144 31.07 4.02 -32.83
C LYS A 144 31.56 2.74 -33.50
N LEU A 145 30.65 1.84 -33.82
CA LEU A 145 30.94 0.68 -34.67
C LEU A 145 31.08 1.16 -36.12
N ILE A 146 32.24 0.94 -36.72
CA ILE A 146 32.59 1.38 -38.09
C ILE A 146 32.58 0.25 -39.11
N GLY A 147 32.62 -1.01 -38.68
CA GLY A 147 32.58 -2.15 -39.60
C GLY A 147 32.41 -3.50 -38.90
N CYS A 148 31.88 -4.48 -39.61
CA CYS A 148 31.76 -5.87 -39.15
C CYS A 148 32.11 -6.81 -40.31
N GLY A 149 32.94 -7.82 -40.06
CA GLY A 149 33.29 -8.88 -41.01
C GLY A 149 32.91 -10.25 -40.47
N LEU A 150 32.54 -11.17 -41.36
CA LEU A 150 32.16 -12.55 -41.04
C LEU A 150 33.03 -13.51 -41.86
N ARG A 151 33.62 -14.51 -41.20
CA ARG A 151 34.35 -15.60 -41.85
C ARG A 151 33.74 -16.94 -41.44
N LEU A 152 33.41 -17.77 -42.42
CA LEU A 152 32.84 -19.11 -42.25
C LEU A 152 33.86 -20.15 -42.71
N SER A 153 34.10 -21.20 -41.92
CA SER A 153 34.89 -22.38 -42.36
C SER A 153 34.15 -23.69 -42.08
N GLU A 154 34.07 -24.56 -43.10
CA GLU A 154 33.47 -25.90 -43.02
C GLU A 154 34.49 -26.95 -42.54
N ALA A 155 33.98 -28.03 -41.93
CA ALA A 155 34.78 -29.22 -41.60
C ALA A 155 35.27 -29.91 -42.88
N ASP A 156 36.57 -30.21 -42.98
CA ASP A 156 37.15 -31.02 -44.05
C ASP A 156 36.41 -32.36 -44.19
N ASN A 157 35.50 -32.45 -45.16
CA ASN A 157 35.01 -33.75 -45.63
C ASN A 157 36.06 -34.33 -46.56
N ASP A 158 36.74 -35.36 -46.08
CA ASP A 158 37.70 -36.22 -46.79
C ASP A 158 37.31 -36.46 -48.25
N LEU A 159 37.86 -35.67 -49.18
CA LEU A 159 38.14 -35.99 -50.58
C LEU A 159 38.91 -34.81 -51.18
N GLY A 160 40.24 -34.98 -51.26
CA GLY A 160 41.20 -33.93 -51.61
C GLY A 160 40.81 -33.05 -52.80
N ASN A 161 40.50 -31.81 -52.49
CA ASN A 161 40.76 -30.60 -53.28
C ASN A 161 40.78 -29.43 -52.28
N GLU A 162 41.94 -28.81 -52.09
CA GLU A 162 42.05 -27.53 -51.38
C GLU A 162 41.21 -26.50 -52.14
N ILE A 163 40.12 -26.03 -51.54
CA ILE A 163 39.45 -24.78 -51.93
C ILE A 163 39.73 -23.79 -50.81
N ASP A 164 40.82 -23.04 -50.98
CA ASP A 164 41.13 -21.87 -50.16
C ASP A 164 40.15 -20.75 -50.53
N GLY A 165 38.99 -20.73 -49.87
CA GLY A 165 37.98 -19.68 -50.00
C GLY A 165 38.29 -18.50 -49.09
N SER A 166 39.34 -17.74 -49.40
CA SER A 166 39.55 -16.41 -48.82
C SER A 166 38.95 -15.35 -49.74
N GLU A 167 37.75 -14.86 -49.43
CA GLU A 167 37.22 -13.64 -50.05
C GLU A 167 37.65 -12.41 -49.23
N GLU A 168 38.19 -11.41 -49.92
CA GLU A 168 38.82 -10.19 -49.39
C GLU A 168 37.83 -9.25 -48.69
N TRP A 169 38.35 -8.50 -47.71
CA TRP A 169 37.64 -7.56 -46.85
C TRP A 169 37.28 -6.26 -47.60
N GLU A 170 36.03 -5.80 -47.53
CA GLU A 170 35.66 -4.45 -48.01
C GLU A 170 35.78 -3.40 -46.89
N ASP A 171 36.76 -2.50 -47.01
CA ASP A 171 36.92 -1.30 -46.17
C ASP A 171 35.91 -0.21 -46.59
N CYS A 172 35.00 0.19 -45.69
CA CYS A 172 34.18 1.40 -45.87
C CYS A 172 34.98 2.64 -45.42
N ASN A 173 35.59 3.36 -46.37
CA ASN A 173 36.31 4.60 -46.09
C ASN A 173 35.38 5.82 -45.98
N ASP A 174 35.67 6.65 -44.97
CA ASP A 174 35.15 8.00 -44.74
C ASP A 174 35.25 8.91 -45.97
N SER A 175 34.13 9.24 -46.62
CA SER A 175 33.92 10.53 -47.31
C SER A 175 32.51 10.64 -47.91
N ASP A 176 31.56 11.24 -47.17
CA ASP A 176 30.67 12.28 -47.70
C ASP A 176 29.70 12.82 -46.61
N LEU A 177 29.87 14.10 -46.29
CA LEU A 177 29.11 14.87 -45.31
C LEU A 177 27.80 15.40 -45.89
N GLY A 178 26.72 15.33 -45.11
CA GLY A 178 25.45 16.01 -45.38
C GLY A 178 24.56 16.05 -44.13
N SER A 179 24.33 17.25 -43.63
CA SER A 179 23.56 17.63 -42.43
C SER A 179 22.06 17.77 -42.71
N GLU A 180 21.20 17.21 -41.84
CA GLU A 180 19.94 17.84 -41.41
C GLU A 180 19.34 17.06 -40.22
N SER A 181 18.85 17.82 -39.24
CA SER A 181 18.27 17.39 -37.96
C SER A 181 16.76 17.16 -38.08
N ASP A 182 16.23 16.12 -37.42
CA ASP A 182 14.89 16.18 -36.80
C ASP A 182 14.78 15.17 -35.65
N ASN A 183 14.24 15.66 -34.53
CA ASN A 183 14.09 14.97 -33.24
C ASN A 183 13.02 13.88 -33.29
N LEU A 184 13.32 12.69 -32.75
CA LEU A 184 12.36 11.69 -32.26
C LEU A 184 13.00 10.91 -31.11
N GLU A 185 12.39 10.96 -29.94
CA GLU A 185 12.75 10.16 -28.75
C GLU A 185 12.61 8.67 -29.07
N ALA A 186 13.68 7.89 -28.89
CA ALA A 186 13.69 6.45 -29.03
C ALA A 186 14.00 5.81 -27.66
N GLU A 187 13.06 5.02 -27.15
CA GLU A 187 13.35 3.96 -26.19
C GLU A 187 14.11 2.83 -26.91
N GLU A 188 14.96 2.13 -26.15
CA GLU A 188 15.60 0.82 -26.38
C GLU A 188 17.07 0.83 -26.86
N ASP A 189 17.99 0.85 -25.87
CA ASP A 189 19.44 0.58 -25.96
C ASP A 189 19.77 -0.90 -26.29
N THR A 190 19.11 -1.45 -27.30
CA THR A 190 19.43 -2.78 -27.87
C THR A 190 19.85 -2.57 -29.32
N PHE A 191 21.14 -2.69 -29.61
CA PHE A 191 21.58 -2.76 -31.00
C PHE A 191 21.04 -4.06 -31.61
N ARG A 192 20.27 -3.96 -32.71
CA ARG A 192 19.72 -5.13 -33.41
C ARG A 192 20.19 -5.22 -34.86
N ALA A 193 20.67 -6.43 -35.16
CA ALA A 193 20.74 -7.14 -36.43
C ALA A 193 21.70 -6.61 -37.52
N PHE A 194 22.71 -7.43 -37.82
CA PHE A 194 23.30 -7.50 -39.16
C PHE A 194 22.59 -8.62 -39.92
N SER A 195 22.15 -8.38 -41.16
CA SER A 195 21.73 -9.45 -42.07
C SER A 195 22.66 -9.50 -43.28
N ILE A 196 23.33 -10.63 -43.45
CA ILE A 196 24.15 -10.93 -44.62
C ILE A 196 23.37 -11.97 -45.43
N SER A 197 22.94 -11.61 -46.64
CA SER A 197 22.38 -12.56 -47.59
C SER A 197 23.51 -13.11 -48.45
N HIS A 198 23.88 -14.37 -48.28
CA HIS A 198 24.86 -15.06 -49.14
C HIS A 198 24.32 -16.39 -49.65
N VAL A 199 24.67 -16.70 -50.90
CA VAL A 199 24.34 -17.96 -51.58
C VAL A 199 25.48 -18.93 -51.33
N ILE A 200 25.23 -19.99 -50.56
CA ILE A 200 26.26 -20.99 -50.25
C ILE A 200 25.98 -22.27 -51.05
N HIS A 201 26.98 -22.69 -51.85
CA HIS A 201 27.07 -23.97 -52.57
C HIS A 201 25.74 -24.57 -53.09
N GLY A 202 25.04 -23.85 -53.98
CA GLY A 202 23.93 -24.40 -54.75
C GLY A 202 22.60 -24.58 -54.01
N LYS A 203 22.51 -24.27 -52.71
CA LYS A 203 21.25 -24.13 -51.96
C LYS A 203 21.13 -22.71 -51.38
N CYS A 204 20.20 -21.91 -51.92
CA CYS A 204 19.98 -20.53 -51.47
C CYS A 204 19.29 -20.55 -50.11
N TYR A 205 19.91 -19.96 -49.10
CA TYR A 205 19.22 -19.39 -47.95
C TYR A 205 18.91 -17.92 -48.28
N ARG A 206 17.75 -17.42 -47.85
CA ARG A 206 17.29 -16.06 -48.22
C ARG A 206 18.02 -14.97 -47.45
N SER A 207 18.40 -15.26 -46.21
CA SER A 207 19.10 -14.34 -45.31
C SER A 207 19.71 -15.10 -44.15
N PHE A 208 20.94 -14.74 -43.79
CA PHE A 208 21.55 -15.02 -42.50
C PHE A 208 21.52 -13.72 -41.70
N SER A 209 21.07 -13.77 -40.46
CA SER A 209 21.11 -12.59 -39.59
C SER A 209 21.78 -12.92 -38.27
N VAL A 210 22.79 -12.13 -37.93
CA VAL A 210 23.47 -12.14 -36.63
C VAL A 210 22.93 -10.98 -35.82
N THR A 211 22.32 -11.28 -34.68
CA THR A 211 21.95 -10.26 -33.71
C THR A 211 23.01 -10.21 -32.64
N VAL A 212 23.56 -9.02 -32.41
CA VAL A 212 24.65 -8.74 -31.49
C VAL A 212 24.13 -7.76 -30.46
N GLU A 213 23.82 -8.23 -29.26
CA GLU A 213 23.34 -7.36 -28.18
C GLU A 213 24.51 -6.91 -27.32
N PHE A 214 24.70 -5.59 -27.20
CA PHE A 214 25.69 -4.97 -26.30
C PHE A 214 25.00 -4.60 -24.99
N GLN A 215 25.32 -5.29 -23.90
CA GLN A 215 24.78 -4.94 -22.58
C GLN A 215 25.82 -4.18 -21.76
N ASN A 216 25.52 -2.91 -21.44
CA ASN A 216 26.30 -2.15 -20.46
C ASN A 216 26.04 -2.73 -19.05
N ARG A 217 27.10 -3.19 -18.38
CA ARG A 217 27.00 -3.82 -17.05
C ARG A 217 26.35 -2.92 -16.00
N GLU A 218 26.52 -1.59 -16.07
CA GLU A 218 25.85 -0.67 -15.14
C GLU A 218 24.33 -0.63 -15.37
N VAL A 219 23.89 -0.68 -16.63
CA VAL A 219 22.48 -0.72 -17.02
C VAL A 219 21.86 -2.06 -16.64
N LEU A 220 22.59 -3.15 -16.86
CA LEU A 220 22.18 -4.49 -16.44
C LEU A 220 21.97 -4.57 -14.92
N ILE A 221 22.90 -4.01 -14.13
CA ILE A 221 22.73 -3.87 -12.67
C ILE A 221 21.48 -3.05 -12.36
N CYS A 222 21.27 -1.90 -13.00
CA CYS A 222 20.07 -1.08 -12.79
C CYS A 222 18.78 -1.84 -13.12
N ASN A 223 18.76 -2.61 -14.21
CA ASN A 223 17.62 -3.43 -14.63
C ASN A 223 17.32 -4.56 -13.64
N HIS A 224 18.35 -5.27 -13.15
CA HIS A 224 18.20 -6.29 -12.11
C HIS A 224 17.69 -5.67 -10.79
N LEU A 225 18.20 -4.50 -10.41
CA LEU A 225 17.74 -3.75 -9.23
C LEU A 225 16.27 -3.31 -9.37
N LEU A 226 15.86 -2.80 -10.53
CA LEU A 226 14.46 -2.45 -10.82
C LEU A 226 13.55 -3.68 -10.81
N SER A 227 14.06 -4.81 -11.29
CA SER A 227 13.37 -6.11 -11.29
C SER A 227 13.41 -6.84 -9.93
N ARG A 228 14.01 -6.23 -8.88
CA ARG A 228 14.24 -6.81 -7.54
C ARG A 228 15.06 -8.11 -7.51
N ARG A 229 15.85 -8.38 -8.56
CA ARG A 229 16.76 -9.54 -8.66
C ARG A 229 18.16 -9.15 -8.15
N ILE A 230 18.27 -8.99 -6.83
CA ILE A 230 19.46 -8.36 -6.22
C ILE A 230 20.70 -9.25 -6.25
N ASP A 231 20.54 -10.57 -6.15
CA ASP A 231 21.68 -11.50 -6.21
C ASP A 231 22.32 -11.49 -7.59
N GLU A 232 21.50 -11.50 -8.66
CA GLU A 232 21.97 -11.33 -10.05
C GLU A 232 22.67 -9.97 -10.24
N ALA A 233 22.11 -8.89 -9.69
CA ALA A 233 22.75 -7.58 -9.71
C ALA A 233 24.13 -7.58 -9.00
N ARG A 234 24.27 -8.32 -7.89
CA ARG A 234 25.53 -8.45 -7.15
C ARG A 234 26.57 -9.27 -7.91
N GLU A 235 26.16 -10.31 -8.61
CA GLU A 235 27.04 -11.11 -9.46
C GLU A 235 27.64 -10.24 -10.57
N VAL A 236 26.82 -9.46 -11.27
CA VAL A 236 27.28 -8.53 -12.30
C VAL A 236 28.17 -7.43 -11.70
N PHE A 237 27.82 -6.89 -10.52
CA PHE A 237 28.64 -5.89 -9.81
C PHE A 237 30.04 -6.38 -9.48
N ASN A 238 30.18 -7.63 -9.01
CA ASN A 238 31.48 -8.22 -8.65
C ASN A 238 32.39 -8.42 -9.86
N GLN A 239 31.84 -8.45 -11.07
CA GLN A 239 32.58 -8.58 -12.32
C GLN A 239 33.08 -7.22 -12.85
N VAL A 240 32.62 -6.09 -12.29
CA VAL A 240 33.05 -4.75 -12.72
C VAL A 240 34.43 -4.43 -12.10
N PRO A 241 35.47 -4.23 -12.93
CA PRO A 241 36.78 -3.80 -12.43
C PRO A 241 36.68 -2.36 -11.90
N SER A 242 37.08 -2.13 -10.66
CA SER A 242 37.06 -0.81 -9.98
C SER A 242 35.72 -0.05 -10.10
N PRO A 243 34.66 -0.46 -9.38
CA PRO A 243 33.36 0.21 -9.46
C PRO A 243 33.39 1.66 -8.94
N HIS A 244 32.72 2.58 -9.63
CA HIS A 244 32.58 3.96 -9.17
C HIS A 244 31.67 4.08 -7.93
N VAL A 245 31.87 5.14 -7.12
CA VAL A 245 31.07 5.44 -5.91
C VAL A 245 29.56 5.49 -6.20
N SER A 246 29.17 5.97 -7.39
CA SER A 246 27.77 5.99 -7.86
C SER A 246 27.18 4.57 -7.96
N LEU A 247 27.92 3.60 -8.50
CA LEU A 247 27.46 2.22 -8.66
C LEU A 247 27.31 1.50 -7.32
N TYR A 248 28.26 1.73 -6.38
CA TYR A 248 28.11 1.29 -4.98
C TYR A 248 26.84 1.87 -4.35
N THR A 249 26.56 3.16 -4.56
CA THR A 249 25.38 3.83 -4.01
C THR A 249 24.07 3.27 -4.58
N LYS A 250 24.03 2.96 -5.89
CA LYS A 250 22.89 2.29 -6.55
C LYS A 250 22.65 0.89 -5.95
N MET A 251 23.72 0.11 -5.75
CA MET A 251 23.63 -1.21 -5.11
C MET A 251 23.16 -1.15 -3.66
N ILE A 252 23.67 -0.21 -2.85
CA ILE A 252 23.21 0.03 -1.46
C ILE A 252 21.72 0.37 -1.44
N THR A 253 21.27 1.24 -2.33
CA THR A 253 19.85 1.59 -2.48
C THR A 253 19.01 0.38 -2.91
N GLY A 254 19.56 -0.48 -3.76
CA GLY A 254 18.99 -1.76 -4.12
C GLY A 254 18.78 -2.66 -2.91
N TYR A 255 19.86 -2.99 -2.20
CA TYR A 255 19.83 -3.85 -1.02
C TYR A 255 18.85 -3.36 0.05
N THR A 256 18.85 -2.05 0.32
CA THR A 256 17.94 -1.44 1.31
C THR A 256 16.48 -1.55 0.89
N ARG A 257 16.14 -1.32 -0.40
CA ARG A 257 14.78 -1.51 -0.92
C ARG A 257 14.29 -2.96 -0.87
N SER A 258 15.19 -3.93 -0.86
CA SER A 258 14.87 -5.36 -0.65
C SER A 258 15.00 -5.80 0.81
N ASN A 259 15.09 -4.86 1.76
CA ASN A 259 15.18 -5.12 3.19
C ASN A 259 16.42 -5.97 3.60
N ARG A 260 17.50 -5.90 2.81
CA ARG A 260 18.79 -6.59 3.04
C ARG A 260 19.84 -5.62 3.60
N LEU A 261 19.55 -5.04 4.76
CA LEU A 261 20.39 -3.99 5.36
C LEU A 261 21.82 -4.44 5.69
N VAL A 262 22.02 -5.70 6.07
CA VAL A 262 23.35 -6.24 6.41
C VAL A 262 24.27 -6.24 5.19
N ASP A 263 23.75 -6.66 4.04
CA ASP A 263 24.52 -6.67 2.79
C ASP A 263 24.83 -5.25 2.32
N ALA A 264 23.89 -4.31 2.52
CA ALA A 264 24.13 -2.89 2.26
C ALA A 264 25.26 -2.31 3.14
N LEU A 265 25.29 -2.65 4.44
CA LEU A 265 26.34 -2.22 5.37
C LEU A 265 27.70 -2.79 4.96
N ASN A 266 27.77 -4.09 4.67
CA ASN A 266 29.00 -4.74 4.22
C ASN A 266 29.54 -4.07 2.94
N LEU A 267 28.65 -3.81 1.97
CA LEU A 267 29.03 -3.15 0.74
C LEU A 267 29.48 -1.70 0.96
N PHE A 268 28.84 -0.99 1.89
CA PHE A 268 29.25 0.37 2.29
C PHE A 268 30.63 0.37 2.97
N ASP A 269 30.93 -0.67 3.76
CA ASP A 269 32.24 -0.88 4.39
C ASP A 269 33.34 -1.20 3.36
N GLU A 270 33.01 -1.90 2.27
CA GLU A 270 33.89 -2.21 1.14
C GLU A 270 34.19 -0.99 0.23
N MET A 271 33.44 0.11 0.35
CA MET A 271 33.61 1.27 -0.54
C MET A 271 34.99 1.93 -0.42
N PRO A 272 35.72 2.14 -1.53
CA PRO A 272 37.06 2.74 -1.50
C PRO A 272 37.04 4.22 -1.12
N ALA A 273 35.96 4.93 -1.46
CA ALA A 273 35.72 6.32 -1.09
C ALA A 273 34.23 6.53 -0.81
N ARG A 274 33.92 7.38 0.17
CA ARG A 274 32.55 7.71 0.58
C ARG A 274 32.32 9.20 0.49
N ASP A 275 31.36 9.59 -0.32
CA ASP A 275 30.89 10.96 -0.50
C ASP A 275 29.58 11.23 0.26
N VAL A 276 29.06 12.46 0.19
CA VAL A 276 27.81 12.83 0.87
C VAL A 276 26.64 11.97 0.41
N VAL A 277 26.60 11.58 -0.87
CA VAL A 277 25.48 10.82 -1.45
C VAL A 277 25.46 9.40 -0.90
N SER A 278 26.60 8.70 -0.88
CA SER A 278 26.73 7.35 -0.32
C SER A 278 26.40 7.29 1.17
N TRP A 279 26.88 8.25 1.98
CA TRP A 279 26.50 8.36 3.40
C TRP A 279 24.99 8.59 3.57
N ASN A 280 24.39 9.47 2.76
CA ASN A 280 22.96 9.75 2.82
C ASN A 280 22.12 8.53 2.44
N SER A 281 22.51 7.81 1.39
CA SER A 281 21.82 6.60 0.94
C SER A 281 21.89 5.50 2.00
N MET A 282 23.04 5.33 2.66
CA MET A 282 23.17 4.34 3.73
C MET A 282 22.35 4.72 4.97
N ILE A 283 22.43 5.96 5.43
CA ILE A 283 21.63 6.45 6.58
C ILE A 283 20.13 6.36 6.27
N SER A 284 19.71 6.75 5.07
CA SER A 284 18.30 6.64 4.65
C SER A 284 17.86 5.17 4.58
N GLY A 285 18.69 4.30 4.02
CA GLY A 285 18.46 2.87 3.97
C GLY A 285 18.34 2.20 5.34
N CYS A 286 19.14 2.62 6.32
CA CYS A 286 18.99 2.16 7.72
C CYS A 286 17.62 2.57 8.31
N VAL A 287 17.10 3.74 7.95
CA VAL A 287 15.79 4.22 8.42
C VAL A 287 14.63 3.55 7.68
N GLU A 288 14.78 3.27 6.39
CA GLU A 288 13.78 2.59 5.55
C GLU A 288 13.64 1.10 5.89
N CYS A 289 14.75 0.43 6.22
CA CYS A 289 14.77 -0.98 6.64
C CYS A 289 14.36 -1.20 8.11
N ASP A 290 13.97 -0.14 8.85
CA ASP A 290 13.80 -0.19 10.30
C ASP A 290 12.58 -1.03 10.71
N GLN A 291 12.82 -2.31 10.96
CA GLN A 291 11.97 -3.16 11.78
C GLN A 291 12.28 -2.88 13.26
N ASN A 292 11.80 -1.75 13.79
CA ASN A 292 11.65 -1.37 15.21
C ASN A 292 12.83 -1.57 16.21
N GLU A 293 14.01 -2.04 15.80
CA GLU A 293 15.11 -2.36 16.72
C GLU A 293 16.51 -1.92 16.23
N ARG A 294 16.64 -1.29 15.05
CA ARG A 294 17.97 -0.99 14.43
C ARG A 294 18.25 0.49 14.17
N SER A 295 17.40 1.39 14.64
CA SER A 295 17.60 2.85 14.51
C SER A 295 18.92 3.38 15.13
N GLY A 296 19.59 2.59 15.97
CA GLY A 296 20.93 2.88 16.49
C GLY A 296 22.01 2.94 15.41
N GLU A 297 21.91 2.13 14.37
CA GLU A 297 22.92 2.06 13.30
C GLU A 297 22.94 3.32 12.44
N ALA A 298 21.76 3.87 12.10
CA ALA A 298 21.64 5.16 11.42
C ALA A 298 22.29 6.29 12.23
N LEU A 299 22.20 6.23 13.56
CA LEU A 299 22.79 7.22 14.46
C LEU A 299 24.31 7.08 14.53
N ASP A 300 24.85 5.87 14.55
CA ASP A 300 26.29 5.64 14.59
C ASP A 300 26.96 5.96 13.26
N LEU A 301 26.31 5.66 12.12
CA LEU A 301 26.73 6.12 10.81
C LEU A 301 26.78 7.65 10.73
N PHE A 302 25.77 8.34 11.28
CA PHE A 302 25.78 9.80 11.30
C PHE A 302 26.91 10.39 12.18
N LYS A 303 27.19 9.79 13.34
CA LYS A 303 28.35 10.19 14.16
C LYS A 303 29.67 9.99 13.40
N ASN A 304 29.80 8.89 12.66
CA ASN A 304 30.98 8.62 11.86
C ASN A 304 31.13 9.61 10.69
N MET A 305 30.04 9.93 10.00
CA MET A 305 30.02 10.97 8.96
C MET A 305 30.51 12.33 9.50
N LEU A 306 30.04 12.73 10.69
CA LEU A 306 30.48 13.98 11.34
C LEU A 306 31.96 13.94 11.76
N ARG A 307 32.47 12.78 12.23
CA ARG A 307 33.89 12.60 12.58
C ARG A 307 34.80 12.72 11.36
N CYS A 308 34.35 12.29 10.19
CA CYS A 308 35.07 12.42 8.93
C CYS A 308 35.08 13.86 8.36
N CYS A 309 34.53 14.85 9.08
CA CYS A 309 34.52 16.27 8.69
C CYS A 309 33.89 16.54 7.32
N ILE A 310 33.00 15.67 6.85
CA ILE A 310 32.27 15.87 5.60
C ILE A 310 31.22 16.97 5.81
N LYS A 311 31.24 18.01 4.97
CA LYS A 311 30.27 19.12 5.03
C LYS A 311 28.86 18.57 4.77
N SER A 312 28.06 18.47 5.83
CA SER A 312 26.73 17.89 5.74
C SER A 312 25.75 18.80 4.99
N THR A 313 24.86 18.17 4.22
CA THR A 313 23.67 18.82 3.65
C THR A 313 22.49 18.67 4.62
N SER A 314 21.32 19.23 4.28
CA SER A 314 20.12 19.10 5.10
C SER A 314 19.52 17.69 5.13
N ARG A 315 19.70 16.91 4.07
CA ARG A 315 19.14 15.56 3.93
C ARG A 315 19.56 14.58 5.03
N PRO A 316 20.84 14.43 5.42
CA PRO A 316 21.21 13.54 6.53
C PRO A 316 20.57 13.95 7.87
N PHE A 317 20.35 15.26 8.12
CA PHE A 317 19.61 15.70 9.30
C PHE A 317 18.15 15.24 9.28
N THR A 318 17.46 15.31 8.13
CA THR A 318 16.09 14.80 7.99
C THR A 318 16.00 13.30 8.27
N CYS A 319 16.94 12.51 7.75
CA CYS A 319 16.95 11.05 7.95
C CYS A 319 17.22 10.69 9.42
N VAL A 320 18.20 11.34 10.05
CA VAL A 320 18.57 11.11 11.45
C VAL A 320 17.47 11.53 12.41
N ILE A 321 16.81 12.67 12.17
CA ILE A 321 15.67 13.11 12.97
C ILE A 321 14.48 12.15 12.79
N THR A 322 14.22 11.66 11.58
CA THR A 322 13.21 10.62 11.34
C THR A 322 13.56 9.32 12.07
N ALA A 323 14.84 8.90 12.10
CA ALA A 323 15.30 7.77 12.90
C ALA A 323 15.02 7.99 14.40
N CYS A 324 15.31 9.18 14.92
CA CYS A 324 14.98 9.55 16.30
C CYS A 324 13.47 9.57 16.55
N ALA A 325 12.65 9.92 15.55
CA ALA A 325 11.20 9.91 15.63
C ALA A 325 10.62 8.49 15.67
N ASN A 326 11.22 7.56 14.93
CA ASN A 326 10.82 6.15 14.89
C ASN A 326 11.26 5.39 16.16
N ALA A 327 12.43 5.72 16.71
CA ALA A 327 13.02 5.13 17.91
C ALA A 327 12.67 5.84 19.24
N PRO A 328 11.62 6.67 19.25
CA PRO A 328 11.44 7.84 20.13
C PRO A 328 12.67 8.33 20.95
N ALA A 329 13.83 8.49 20.30
CA ALA A 329 15.12 8.77 20.96
C ALA A 329 15.28 10.26 21.31
N PHE A 330 14.52 10.73 22.31
CA PHE A 330 14.39 12.15 22.64
C PHE A 330 15.72 12.87 22.88
N HIS A 331 16.60 12.32 23.72
CA HIS A 331 17.87 12.97 24.08
C HIS A 331 18.83 13.15 22.90
N MET A 332 18.84 12.19 21.97
CA MET A 332 19.66 12.29 20.77
C MET A 332 19.05 13.30 19.79
N GLY A 333 17.73 13.24 19.58
CA GLY A 333 17.07 14.17 18.66
C GLY A 333 17.22 15.64 19.07
N ILE A 334 17.24 15.97 20.37
CA ILE A 334 17.51 17.35 20.81
C ILE A 334 18.97 17.79 20.58
N GLN A 335 19.94 16.88 20.64
CA GLN A 335 21.34 17.21 20.32
C GLN A 335 21.48 17.49 18.82
N VAL A 336 20.84 16.67 17.99
CA VAL A 336 20.80 16.87 16.53
C VAL A 336 20.05 18.15 16.18
N HIS A 337 18.94 18.48 16.86
CA HIS A 337 18.25 19.75 16.70
C HIS A 337 19.15 20.94 17.06
N GLY A 338 19.89 20.88 18.17
CA GLY A 338 20.88 21.91 18.51
C GLY A 338 21.95 22.10 17.43
N LEU A 339 22.40 21.01 16.79
CA LEU A 339 23.34 21.04 15.68
C LEU A 339 22.72 21.66 14.41
N ILE A 340 21.46 21.34 14.10
CA ILE A 340 20.69 21.95 12.99
C ILE A 340 20.62 23.47 13.16
N ILE A 341 20.33 23.96 14.37
CA ILE A 341 20.29 25.40 14.67
C ILE A 341 21.67 26.01 14.46
N LYS A 342 22.73 25.40 15.02
CA LYS A 342 24.10 25.92 14.94
C LYS A 342 24.61 26.03 13.50
N LEU A 343 24.20 25.12 12.62
CA LEU A 343 24.60 25.07 11.22
C LEU A 343 23.66 25.86 10.28
N GLY A 344 22.56 26.42 10.79
CA GLY A 344 21.64 27.26 10.02
C GLY A 344 20.59 26.51 9.20
N PHE A 345 20.41 25.21 9.42
CA PHE A 345 19.47 24.37 8.66
C PHE A 345 18.01 24.41 9.17
N LEU A 346 17.74 25.14 10.27
CA LEU A 346 16.43 25.19 10.91
C LEU A 346 15.32 25.71 9.98
N TYR A 347 15.67 26.65 9.10
CA TYR A 347 14.72 27.28 8.17
C TYR A 347 14.47 26.45 6.90
N GLU A 348 15.08 25.27 6.75
CA GLU A 348 14.75 24.37 5.65
C GLU A 348 13.48 23.58 5.94
N GLU A 349 12.54 23.59 5.00
CA GLU A 349 11.16 23.12 5.23
C GLU A 349 11.08 21.62 5.54
N TYR A 350 11.89 20.80 4.86
CA TYR A 350 11.97 19.36 5.12
C TYR A 350 12.56 19.06 6.51
N VAL A 351 13.52 19.86 6.98
CA VAL A 351 14.10 19.73 8.32
C VAL A 351 13.06 20.10 9.38
N SER A 352 12.32 21.19 9.18
CA SER A 352 11.22 21.58 10.07
C SER A 352 10.14 20.48 10.14
N ALA A 353 9.73 19.89 9.01
CA ALA A 353 8.75 18.80 8.98
C ALA A 353 9.23 17.55 9.74
N SER A 354 10.50 17.15 9.57
CA SER A 354 11.11 16.05 10.33
C SER A 354 11.16 16.36 11.83
N LEU A 355 11.55 17.58 12.24
CA LEU A 355 11.59 18.00 13.65
C LEU A 355 10.20 18.01 14.30
N ILE A 356 9.19 18.53 13.60
CA ILE A 356 7.79 18.52 14.03
C ILE A 356 7.32 17.08 14.29
N THR A 357 7.62 16.16 13.37
CA THR A 357 7.28 14.73 13.49
C THR A 357 8.01 14.09 14.67
N PHE A 358 9.30 14.35 14.84
CA PHE A 358 10.10 13.87 15.96
C PHE A 358 9.50 14.29 17.32
N TYR A 359 9.25 15.59 17.50
CA TYR A 359 8.67 16.07 18.75
C TYR A 359 7.27 15.50 19.00
N ALA A 360 6.45 15.34 17.95
CA ALA A 360 5.13 14.72 18.07
C ALA A 360 5.21 13.24 18.48
N ASN A 361 6.13 12.46 17.91
CA ASN A 361 6.32 11.04 18.26
C ASN A 361 6.85 10.86 19.68
N CYS A 362 7.72 11.76 20.14
CA CYS A 362 8.19 11.82 21.53
C CYS A 362 7.14 12.35 22.53
N LYS A 363 5.87 12.52 22.12
CA LYS A 363 4.76 13.05 22.94
C LYS A 363 4.99 14.48 23.47
N ARG A 364 5.83 15.26 22.76
CA ARG A 364 6.17 16.66 23.05
C ARG A 364 5.51 17.61 22.03
N ILE A 365 4.19 17.50 21.88
CA ILE A 365 3.45 18.26 20.86
C ILE A 365 3.58 19.79 21.03
N GLY A 366 3.81 20.29 22.25
CA GLY A 366 4.07 21.71 22.47
C GLY A 366 5.40 22.18 21.88
N ASP A 367 6.43 21.33 21.89
CA ASP A 367 7.73 21.64 21.28
C ASP A 367 7.66 21.51 19.75
N SER A 368 6.86 20.56 19.24
CA SER A 368 6.49 20.47 17.82
C SER A 368 5.83 21.76 17.30
N ARG A 369 4.90 22.33 18.08
CA ARG A 369 4.25 23.59 17.74
C ARG A 369 5.22 24.77 17.73
N LYS A 370 6.18 24.82 18.67
CA LYS A 370 7.21 25.88 18.67
C LYS A 370 8.03 25.89 17.39
N VAL A 371 8.50 24.71 16.94
CA VAL A 371 9.26 24.59 15.68
C VAL A 371 8.44 25.09 14.50
N PHE A 372 7.13 24.79 14.46
CA PHE A 372 6.25 25.30 13.42
C PHE A 372 6.04 26.82 13.46
N ASP A 373 6.04 27.42 14.66
CA ASP A 373 5.79 28.85 14.83
C ASP A 373 7.04 29.73 14.58
N GLU A 374 8.22 29.13 14.39
CA GLU A 374 9.47 29.86 14.14
C GLU A 374 9.46 30.61 12.80
N LYS A 375 8.69 30.14 11.82
CA LYS A 375 8.49 30.83 10.54
C LYS A 375 7.14 30.52 9.92
N VAL A 376 6.75 31.31 8.92
CA VAL A 376 5.62 30.97 8.06
C VAL A 376 6.04 29.87 7.09
N HIS A 377 5.22 28.84 6.96
CA HIS A 377 5.48 27.68 6.10
C HIS A 377 4.52 27.64 4.92
N GLU A 378 5.07 27.57 3.71
CA GLU A 378 4.29 27.46 2.46
C GLU A 378 4.11 26.00 2.02
N GLN A 379 4.95 25.07 2.50
CA GLN A 379 4.86 23.66 2.09
C GLN A 379 3.79 22.86 2.84
N VAL A 380 2.99 22.12 2.07
CA VAL A 380 2.02 21.13 2.58
C VAL A 380 2.63 20.10 3.52
N ALA A 381 3.89 19.71 3.29
CA ALA A 381 4.57 18.69 4.10
C ALA A 381 4.67 19.08 5.58
N VAL A 382 4.97 20.35 5.87
CA VAL A 382 5.14 20.85 7.24
C VAL A 382 3.79 20.90 7.96
N TRP A 383 2.76 21.44 7.29
CA TRP A 383 1.38 21.47 7.82
C TRP A 383 0.84 20.07 8.07
N THR A 384 1.11 19.13 7.16
CA THR A 384 0.68 17.73 7.28
C THR A 384 1.37 17.04 8.44
N ALA A 385 2.68 17.28 8.65
CA ALA A 385 3.42 16.77 9.79
C ALA A 385 2.83 17.24 11.13
N LEU A 386 2.51 18.54 11.23
CA LEU A 386 1.93 19.11 12.45
C LEU A 386 0.53 18.54 12.72
N LEU A 387 -0.33 18.52 11.70
CA LEU A 387 -1.69 17.98 11.78
C LEU A 387 -1.67 16.51 12.21
N SER A 388 -0.81 15.70 11.59
CA SER A 388 -0.61 14.29 11.94
C SER A 388 -0.10 14.14 13.37
N GLY A 389 0.82 15.00 13.79
CA GLY A 389 1.32 15.05 15.16
C GLY A 389 0.24 15.33 16.20
N TYR A 390 -0.66 16.29 15.95
CA TYR A 390 -1.80 16.56 16.84
C TYR A 390 -2.78 15.38 16.88
N SER A 391 -3.10 14.78 15.72
CA SER A 391 -3.95 13.59 15.61
C SER A 391 -3.39 12.40 16.42
N LEU A 392 -2.10 12.08 16.26
CA LEU A 392 -1.41 10.99 16.99
C LEU A 392 -1.33 11.21 18.50
N ASN A 393 -1.39 12.47 18.94
CA ASN A 393 -1.38 12.85 20.36
C ASN A 393 -2.81 13.06 20.92
N LYS A 394 -3.84 12.57 20.23
CA LYS A 394 -5.27 12.63 20.63
C LYS A 394 -5.81 14.04 20.84
N LYS A 395 -5.17 15.05 20.22
CA LYS A 395 -5.59 16.44 20.23
C LYS A 395 -6.32 16.76 18.91
N HIS A 396 -7.45 16.08 18.71
CA HIS A 396 -8.16 16.07 17.43
C HIS A 396 -8.76 17.43 17.07
N GLU A 397 -9.25 18.21 18.05
CA GLU A 397 -9.78 19.56 17.80
C GLU A 397 -8.69 20.50 17.27
N ASP A 398 -7.49 20.47 17.88
CA ASP A 398 -6.34 21.24 17.42
C ASP A 398 -5.93 20.81 16.00
N ALA A 399 -5.94 19.50 15.69
CA ALA A 399 -5.63 19.01 14.34
C ALA A 399 -6.57 19.56 13.27
N LEU A 400 -7.88 19.64 13.55
CA LEU A 400 -8.87 20.23 12.64
C LEU A 400 -8.71 21.75 12.51
N SER A 401 -8.27 22.42 13.57
CA SER A 401 -7.89 23.83 13.52
C SER A 401 -6.67 24.05 12.61
N ILE A 402 -5.66 23.17 12.66
CA ILE A 402 -4.51 23.19 11.75
C ILE A 402 -4.95 23.00 10.29
N PHE A 403 -5.87 22.04 10.02
CA PHE A 403 -6.43 21.86 8.67
C PHE A 403 -7.12 23.12 8.15
N SER A 404 -7.92 23.77 9.00
CA SER A 404 -8.58 25.03 8.66
C SER A 404 -7.58 26.16 8.40
N GLY A 405 -6.53 26.24 9.23
CA GLY A 405 -5.43 27.19 9.06
C GLY A 405 -4.69 26.99 7.75
N MET A 406 -4.44 25.74 7.35
CA MET A 406 -3.81 25.39 6.09
C MET A 406 -4.60 25.95 4.89
N LEU A 407 -5.94 25.75 4.88
CA LEU A 407 -6.81 26.27 3.82
C LEU A 407 -6.89 27.81 3.82
N ARG A 408 -6.89 28.44 4.99
CA ARG A 408 -6.89 29.92 5.12
C ARG A 408 -5.61 30.55 4.58
N ASN A 409 -4.48 29.83 4.67
CA ASN A 409 -3.20 30.24 4.07
C ASN A 409 -3.05 29.77 2.61
N SER A 410 -4.14 29.34 1.97
CA SER A 410 -4.15 28.88 0.58
C SER A 410 -3.21 27.70 0.28
N ILE A 411 -2.85 26.91 1.31
CA ILE A 411 -2.05 25.70 1.13
C ILE A 411 -3.00 24.54 0.84
N LEU A 412 -2.77 23.85 -0.28
CA LEU A 412 -3.64 22.76 -0.73
C LEU A 412 -3.34 21.45 0.02
N PRO A 413 -4.35 20.82 0.67
CA PRO A 413 -4.24 19.50 1.28
C PRO A 413 -3.83 18.43 0.28
N ASN A 414 -2.94 17.53 0.71
CA ASN A 414 -2.65 16.30 -0.03
C ASN A 414 -3.41 15.11 0.60
N GLN A 415 -3.23 13.93 0.02
CA GLN A 415 -3.88 12.68 0.44
C GLN A 415 -3.60 12.36 1.93
N SER A 416 -2.35 12.53 2.37
CA SER A 416 -1.94 12.34 3.77
C SER A 416 -2.60 13.35 4.71
N THR A 417 -2.74 14.61 4.30
CA THR A 417 -3.47 15.63 5.05
C THR A 417 -4.92 15.20 5.30
N PHE A 418 -5.60 14.69 4.26
CA PHE A 418 -6.97 14.21 4.38
C PHE A 418 -7.10 13.02 5.31
N ALA A 419 -6.23 12.01 5.20
CA ALA A 419 -6.29 10.85 6.08
C ALA A 419 -6.17 11.23 7.57
N SER A 420 -5.21 12.09 7.90
CA SER A 420 -5.01 12.53 9.29
C SER A 420 -6.14 13.44 9.81
N GLY A 421 -6.70 14.31 8.96
CA GLY A 421 -7.84 15.17 9.32
C GLY A 421 -9.14 14.38 9.48
N LEU A 422 -9.45 13.50 8.53
CA LEU A 422 -10.63 12.62 8.58
C LEU A 422 -10.57 11.64 9.74
N ASN A 423 -9.38 11.13 10.08
CA ASN A 423 -9.18 10.33 11.30
C ASN A 423 -9.51 11.15 12.56
N SER A 424 -9.16 12.43 12.60
CA SER A 424 -9.53 13.32 13.72
C SER A 424 -11.05 13.57 13.78
N CYS A 425 -11.72 13.68 12.63
CA CYS A 425 -13.19 13.72 12.56
C CYS A 425 -13.83 12.43 13.07
N SER A 426 -13.34 11.25 12.65
CA SER A 426 -13.81 9.95 13.14
C SER A 426 -13.66 9.82 14.65
N ALA A 427 -12.50 10.19 15.20
CA ALA A 427 -12.21 10.10 16.62
C ALA A 427 -13.12 11.00 17.49
N LEU A 428 -13.50 12.18 16.97
CA LEU A 428 -14.44 13.08 17.64
C LEU A 428 -15.92 12.73 17.36
N GLY A 429 -16.20 11.92 16.34
CA GLY A 429 -17.55 11.67 15.83
C GLY A 429 -18.20 12.92 15.22
N THR A 430 -17.41 13.85 14.66
CA THR A 430 -17.87 15.13 14.12
C THR A 430 -18.23 15.04 12.64
N LEU A 431 -19.46 14.61 12.35
CA LEU A 431 -19.93 14.46 10.97
C LEU A 431 -19.88 15.77 10.15
N ASP A 432 -20.15 16.92 10.78
CA ASP A 432 -20.18 18.21 10.09
C ASP A 432 -18.81 18.57 9.50
N TRP A 433 -17.76 18.48 10.32
CA TRP A 433 -16.36 18.69 9.90
C TRP A 433 -15.94 17.68 8.82
N GLY A 434 -16.35 16.42 8.97
CA GLY A 434 -16.11 15.39 7.96
C GLY A 434 -16.73 15.72 6.60
N LYS A 435 -17.96 16.26 6.59
CA LYS A 435 -18.64 16.70 5.36
C LYS A 435 -17.97 17.92 4.73
N GLU A 436 -17.52 18.89 5.54
CA GLU A 436 -16.75 20.04 5.04
C GLU A 436 -15.46 19.58 4.35
N MET A 437 -14.69 18.70 5.00
CA MET A 437 -13.47 18.13 4.43
C MET A 437 -13.76 17.31 3.15
N HIS A 438 -14.82 16.51 3.13
CA HIS A 438 -15.23 15.80 1.92
C HIS A 438 -15.56 16.78 0.78
N GLY A 439 -16.23 17.90 1.06
CA GLY A 439 -16.45 18.96 0.08
C GLY A 439 -15.17 19.56 -0.49
N VAL A 440 -14.13 19.71 0.34
CA VAL A 440 -12.78 20.13 -0.12
C VAL A 440 -12.14 19.03 -0.98
N ALA A 441 -12.22 17.76 -0.57
CA ALA A 441 -11.69 16.64 -1.35
C ALA A 441 -12.31 16.58 -2.76
N VAL A 442 -13.63 16.79 -2.87
CA VAL A 442 -14.34 16.86 -4.15
C VAL A 442 -13.84 18.02 -5.01
N LYS A 443 -13.65 19.20 -4.43
CA LYS A 443 -13.12 20.37 -5.16
C LYS A 443 -11.70 20.15 -5.70
N LEU A 444 -10.92 19.30 -5.04
CA LEU A 444 -9.56 18.94 -5.46
C LEU A 444 -9.52 17.71 -6.38
N GLY A 445 -10.67 17.10 -6.70
CA GLY A 445 -10.75 15.88 -7.52
C GLY A 445 -10.16 14.65 -6.83
N LEU A 446 -10.10 14.64 -5.50
CA LEU A 446 -9.52 13.56 -4.70
C LEU A 446 -10.57 12.57 -4.17
N GLU A 447 -11.85 12.73 -4.49
CA GLU A 447 -12.91 11.83 -4.00
C GLU A 447 -12.86 10.43 -4.61
N THR A 448 -12.25 10.28 -5.79
CA THR A 448 -12.06 8.98 -6.47
C THR A 448 -10.77 8.27 -6.07
N ASP A 449 -9.86 8.98 -5.39
CA ASP A 449 -8.59 8.44 -4.90
C ASP A 449 -8.85 7.36 -3.83
N ALA A 450 -8.12 6.26 -3.92
CA ALA A 450 -8.35 5.12 -3.03
C ALA A 450 -7.97 5.44 -1.57
N PHE A 451 -6.94 6.26 -1.35
CA PHE A 451 -6.46 6.57 0.00
C PHE A 451 -7.39 7.56 0.72
N VAL A 452 -7.77 8.63 0.04
CA VAL A 452 -8.74 9.62 0.55
C VAL A 452 -10.13 8.98 0.68
N GLY A 453 -10.57 8.23 -0.34
CA GLY A 453 -11.84 7.52 -0.35
C GLY A 453 -11.98 6.54 0.81
N ASN A 454 -10.94 5.76 1.12
CA ASN A 454 -10.96 4.85 2.28
C ASN A 454 -11.08 5.61 3.60
N SER A 455 -10.35 6.72 3.74
CA SER A 455 -10.43 7.57 4.94
C SER A 455 -11.83 8.18 5.12
N LEU A 456 -12.49 8.56 4.01
CA LEU A 456 -13.86 9.04 4.00
C LEU A 456 -14.86 7.94 4.37
N VAL A 457 -14.70 6.73 3.85
CA VAL A 457 -15.54 5.56 4.21
C VAL A 457 -15.49 5.30 5.72
N VAL A 458 -14.29 5.29 6.30
CA VAL A 458 -14.09 5.12 7.75
C VAL A 458 -14.73 6.27 8.52
N MET A 459 -14.47 7.52 8.12
CA MET A 459 -15.04 8.71 8.78
C MET A 459 -16.58 8.69 8.80
N TYR A 460 -17.22 8.40 7.67
CA TYR A 460 -18.68 8.33 7.60
C TYR A 460 -19.25 7.18 8.42
N SER A 461 -18.58 6.02 8.43
CA SER A 461 -18.98 4.88 9.26
C SER A 461 -18.86 5.24 10.75
N ASP A 462 -17.71 5.72 11.21
CA ASP A 462 -17.47 6.11 12.61
C ASP A 462 -18.27 7.32 13.08
N SER A 463 -18.88 8.07 12.17
CA SER A 463 -19.75 9.21 12.46
C SER A 463 -21.25 8.87 12.42
N GLY A 464 -21.60 7.58 12.25
CA GLY A 464 -23.00 7.15 12.29
C GLY A 464 -23.75 7.23 10.96
N ASN A 465 -23.07 7.41 9.81
CA ASN A 465 -23.71 7.52 8.49
C ASN A 465 -23.14 6.54 7.46
N VAL A 466 -23.52 5.27 7.60
CA VAL A 466 -23.09 4.19 6.71
C VAL A 466 -23.60 4.32 5.26
N ASN A 467 -24.70 5.05 5.02
CA ASN A 467 -25.22 5.24 3.66
C ASN A 467 -24.28 6.12 2.83
N ASP A 468 -23.79 7.21 3.42
CA ASP A 468 -22.78 8.06 2.77
C ASP A 468 -21.45 7.31 2.64
N ALA A 469 -21.09 6.46 3.60
CA ALA A 469 -19.92 5.59 3.49
C ALA A 469 -20.00 4.64 2.26
N VAL A 470 -21.15 3.99 2.05
CA VAL A 470 -21.38 3.15 0.85
C VAL A 470 -21.32 3.99 -0.42
N SER A 471 -21.88 5.20 -0.40
CA SER A 471 -21.87 6.11 -1.55
C SER A 471 -20.46 6.54 -1.95
N VAL A 472 -19.61 6.85 -0.97
CA VAL A 472 -18.18 7.14 -1.20
C VAL A 472 -17.45 5.89 -1.71
N PHE A 473 -17.68 4.74 -1.07
CA PHE A 473 -17.05 3.48 -1.48
C PHE A 473 -17.30 3.16 -2.96
N ILE A 474 -18.55 3.36 -3.43
CA ILE A 474 -18.91 3.12 -4.84
C ILE A 474 -18.08 4.00 -5.77
N LYS A 475 -17.87 5.28 -5.42
CA LYS A 475 -17.13 6.27 -6.21
C LYS A 475 -15.62 6.04 -6.31
N ILE A 476 -15.03 5.25 -5.42
CA ILE A 476 -13.59 4.93 -5.48
C ILE A 476 -13.30 4.20 -6.80
N PHE A 477 -12.38 4.74 -7.61
CA PHE A 477 -12.08 4.19 -8.93
C PHE A 477 -11.39 2.82 -8.83
N LYS A 478 -10.19 2.79 -8.24
CA LYS A 478 -9.39 1.57 -8.04
C LYS A 478 -9.49 1.11 -6.58
N LYS A 479 -10.53 0.34 -6.28
CA LYS A 479 -10.76 -0.23 -4.94
C LYS A 479 -9.62 -1.20 -4.57
N SER A 480 -8.97 -0.94 -3.44
CA SER A 480 -7.98 -1.85 -2.85
C SER A 480 -8.65 -2.81 -1.86
N ILE A 481 -7.91 -3.82 -1.38
CA ILE A 481 -8.38 -4.70 -0.29
C ILE A 481 -8.84 -3.89 0.94
N VAL A 482 -8.12 -2.80 1.24
CA VAL A 482 -8.45 -1.85 2.32
C VAL A 482 -9.80 -1.19 2.08
N SER A 483 -10.15 -0.85 0.83
CA SER A 483 -11.46 -0.27 0.49
C SER A 483 -12.60 -1.24 0.82
N TRP A 484 -12.46 -2.51 0.43
CA TRP A 484 -13.45 -3.55 0.71
C TRP A 484 -13.58 -3.82 2.21
N ASN A 485 -12.46 -3.95 2.90
CA ASN A 485 -12.42 -4.19 4.34
C ASN A 485 -13.07 -3.06 5.13
N SER A 486 -12.76 -1.81 4.79
CA SER A 486 -13.30 -0.63 5.47
C SER A 486 -14.82 -0.59 5.43
N ILE A 487 -15.43 -0.83 4.26
CA ILE A 487 -16.88 -0.80 4.12
C ILE A 487 -17.58 -2.04 4.71
N ILE A 488 -16.94 -3.22 4.68
CA ILE A 488 -17.45 -4.45 5.32
C ILE A 488 -17.52 -4.26 6.83
N VAL A 489 -16.45 -3.74 7.44
CA VAL A 489 -16.39 -3.43 8.88
C VAL A 489 -17.39 -2.33 9.23
N GLY A 490 -17.48 -1.27 8.43
CA GLY A 490 -18.50 -0.23 8.62
C GLY A 490 -19.92 -0.80 8.57
N CYS A 491 -20.25 -1.66 7.61
CA CYS A 491 -21.57 -2.32 7.58
C CYS A 491 -21.81 -3.20 8.82
N ALA A 492 -20.79 -3.92 9.30
CA ALA A 492 -20.88 -4.76 10.49
C ALA A 492 -21.21 -3.93 11.74
N GLN A 493 -20.47 -2.83 11.95
CA GLN A 493 -20.64 -1.92 13.09
C GLN A 493 -22.04 -1.29 13.15
N HIS A 494 -22.74 -1.17 12.02
CA HIS A 494 -24.09 -0.58 11.97
C HIS A 494 -25.22 -1.62 12.01
N GLY A 495 -24.92 -2.90 12.27
CA GLY A 495 -25.90 -3.98 12.25
C GLY A 495 -26.41 -4.31 10.85
N ARG A 496 -25.72 -3.88 9.77
CA ARG A 496 -26.12 -4.12 8.38
C ARG A 496 -25.41 -5.32 7.78
N GLY A 497 -25.43 -6.45 8.48
CA GLY A 497 -24.69 -7.66 8.06
C GLY A 497 -25.08 -8.16 6.66
N LYS A 498 -26.34 -8.00 6.25
CA LYS A 498 -26.78 -8.34 4.88
C LYS A 498 -25.99 -7.56 3.83
N TRP A 499 -25.71 -6.28 4.06
CA TRP A 499 -24.92 -5.44 3.15
C TRP A 499 -23.45 -5.87 3.12
N ALA A 500 -22.87 -6.19 4.28
CA ALA A 500 -21.50 -6.70 4.37
C ALA A 500 -21.29 -7.96 3.49
N PHE A 501 -22.25 -8.90 3.51
CA PHE A 501 -22.20 -10.10 2.66
C PHE A 501 -22.41 -9.80 1.16
N VAL A 502 -23.23 -8.81 0.81
CA VAL A 502 -23.40 -8.39 -0.59
C VAL A 502 -22.09 -7.82 -1.13
N ILE A 503 -21.44 -6.95 -0.35
CA ILE A 503 -20.15 -6.36 -0.70
C ILE A 503 -19.06 -7.44 -0.79
N PHE A 504 -19.01 -8.38 0.15
CA PHE A 504 -18.11 -9.52 0.06
C PHE A 504 -18.36 -10.37 -1.18
N GLY A 505 -19.62 -10.62 -1.55
CA GLY A 505 -19.95 -11.30 -2.80
C GLY A 505 -19.44 -10.57 -4.04
N GLN A 506 -19.49 -9.22 -4.06
CA GLN A 506 -18.91 -8.42 -5.14
C GLN A 506 -17.37 -8.51 -5.18
N MET A 507 -16.72 -8.48 -4.02
CA MET A 507 -15.28 -8.63 -3.89
C MET A 507 -14.79 -9.95 -4.50
N ILE A 508 -15.44 -11.08 -4.14
CA ILE A 508 -15.11 -12.40 -4.69
C ILE A 508 -15.38 -12.47 -6.20
N ARG A 509 -16.49 -11.89 -6.69
CA ARG A 509 -16.80 -11.87 -8.14
C ARG A 509 -15.77 -11.08 -8.96
N LEU A 510 -15.10 -10.12 -8.35
CA LEU A 510 -14.02 -9.34 -8.98
C LEU A 510 -12.64 -9.97 -8.78
N ASN A 511 -12.60 -11.24 -8.38
CA ASN A 511 -11.38 -12.01 -8.10
C ASN A 511 -10.43 -11.27 -7.14
N LYS A 512 -11.00 -10.57 -6.15
CA LYS A 512 -10.22 -9.97 -5.05
C LYS A 512 -10.18 -10.94 -3.89
N GLU A 513 -8.98 -11.33 -3.52
CA GLU A 513 -8.75 -12.32 -2.47
C GLU A 513 -9.03 -11.73 -1.09
N PRO A 514 -9.84 -12.39 -0.26
CA PRO A 514 -10.07 -11.96 1.10
C PRO A 514 -8.86 -12.22 1.98
N ASP A 515 -8.62 -11.30 2.90
CA ASP A 515 -7.57 -11.38 3.90
C ASP A 515 -8.16 -11.61 5.31
N GLU A 516 -7.28 -11.71 6.31
CA GLU A 516 -7.65 -11.85 7.72
C GLU A 516 -8.63 -10.75 8.19
N ILE A 517 -8.42 -9.51 7.75
CA ILE A 517 -9.24 -8.37 8.14
C ILE A 517 -10.65 -8.51 7.55
N THR A 518 -10.76 -9.00 6.31
CA THR A 518 -12.04 -9.30 5.65
C THR A 518 -12.88 -10.26 6.51
N PHE A 519 -12.29 -11.37 6.94
CA PHE A 519 -12.99 -12.37 7.75
C PHE A 519 -13.34 -11.88 9.14
N THR A 520 -12.46 -11.09 9.77
CA THR A 520 -12.78 -10.43 11.05
C THR A 520 -14.01 -9.53 10.91
N GLY A 521 -14.08 -8.70 9.85
CA GLY A 521 -15.23 -7.85 9.57
C GLY A 521 -16.52 -8.64 9.34
N LEU A 522 -16.47 -9.73 8.57
CA LEU A 522 -17.63 -10.59 8.32
C LEU A 522 -18.09 -11.37 9.56
N LEU A 523 -17.17 -11.87 10.39
CA LEU A 523 -17.52 -12.54 11.64
C LEU A 523 -18.14 -11.54 12.64
N SER A 524 -17.62 -10.31 12.72
CA SER A 524 -18.27 -9.23 13.48
C SER A 524 -19.68 -8.94 12.96
N ALA A 525 -19.88 -8.90 11.64
CA ALA A 525 -21.22 -8.75 11.05
C ALA A 525 -22.16 -9.89 11.45
N CYS A 526 -21.68 -11.13 11.45
CA CYS A 526 -22.43 -12.28 11.94
C CYS A 526 -22.77 -12.17 13.43
N SER A 527 -21.83 -11.70 14.26
CA SER A 527 -22.06 -11.50 15.70
C SER A 527 -23.09 -10.42 15.98
N HIS A 528 -23.14 -9.36 15.16
CA HIS A 528 -24.04 -8.25 15.38
C HIS A 528 -25.44 -8.47 14.78
N CYS A 529 -25.59 -9.41 13.85
CA CYS A 529 -26.86 -9.72 13.18
C CYS A 529 -27.41 -11.12 13.50
N GLY A 530 -26.74 -11.88 14.36
CA GLY A 530 -27.18 -13.23 14.76
C GLY A 530 -27.07 -14.29 13.67
N PHE A 531 -26.15 -14.13 12.72
CA PHE A 531 -25.98 -15.09 11.62
C PHE A 531 -25.08 -16.26 12.00
N LEU A 532 -25.51 -17.08 12.95
CA LEU A 532 -24.74 -18.22 13.46
C LEU A 532 -24.23 -19.15 12.35
N GLU A 533 -25.13 -19.64 11.50
CA GLU A 533 -24.77 -20.61 10.45
C GLU A 533 -23.84 -20.03 9.38
N LYS A 534 -23.99 -18.73 9.05
CA LYS A 534 -23.05 -18.06 8.15
C LYS A 534 -21.68 -17.87 8.80
N GLY A 535 -21.66 -17.52 10.09
CA GLY A 535 -20.44 -17.43 10.89
C GLY A 535 -19.66 -18.74 10.91
N ARG A 536 -20.33 -19.87 11.16
CA ARG A 536 -19.72 -21.21 11.09
C ARG A 536 -19.10 -21.51 9.72
N LYS A 537 -19.87 -21.27 8.66
CA LYS A 537 -19.40 -21.51 7.28
C LYS A 537 -18.17 -20.67 6.95
N LEU A 538 -18.17 -19.39 7.31
CA LEU A 538 -17.01 -18.50 7.11
C LEU A 538 -15.80 -18.96 7.94
N PHE A 539 -16.02 -19.34 9.19
CA PHE A 539 -14.95 -19.77 10.09
C PHE A 539 -14.25 -21.04 9.59
N TYR A 540 -14.99 -21.96 8.96
CA TYR A 540 -14.41 -23.13 8.29
C TYR A 540 -13.78 -22.78 6.94
N TYR A 541 -14.47 -21.99 6.11
CA TYR A 541 -14.00 -21.58 4.78
C TYR A 541 -12.62 -20.90 4.81
N MET A 542 -12.34 -20.10 5.84
CA MET A 542 -11.02 -19.48 6.06
C MET A 542 -9.86 -20.49 6.07
N SER A 543 -10.07 -21.68 6.66
CA SER A 543 -9.02 -22.71 6.77
C SER A 543 -9.06 -23.74 5.64
N SER A 544 -10.21 -23.92 4.98
CA SER A 544 -10.40 -24.91 3.91
C SER A 544 -10.43 -24.32 2.49
N GLY A 545 -10.37 -23.00 2.34
CA GLY A 545 -10.46 -22.31 1.06
C GLY A 545 -9.18 -22.42 0.23
N ILE A 546 -9.26 -21.96 -1.03
CA ILE A 546 -8.14 -21.92 -1.98
C ILE A 546 -6.95 -21.14 -1.39
N ASN A 547 -7.24 -20.08 -0.63
CA ASN A 547 -6.26 -19.32 0.13
C ASN A 547 -6.41 -19.67 1.60
N HIS A 548 -5.54 -20.57 2.07
CA HIS A 548 -5.50 -20.96 3.48
C HIS A 548 -5.11 -19.76 4.34
N ILE A 549 -6.01 -19.34 5.24
CA ILE A 549 -5.76 -18.28 6.20
C ILE A 549 -5.77 -18.87 7.60
N ASP A 550 -4.66 -18.66 8.31
CA ASP A 550 -4.53 -19.07 9.70
C ASP A 550 -5.49 -18.30 10.60
N ARG A 551 -6.15 -19.04 11.48
CA ARG A 551 -7.09 -18.47 12.45
C ARG A 551 -6.33 -17.73 13.55
N LYS A 552 -6.39 -16.40 13.52
CA LYS A 552 -5.86 -15.54 14.57
C LYS A 552 -6.84 -15.34 15.73
N ILE A 553 -6.33 -14.75 16.81
CA ILE A 553 -7.08 -14.54 18.07
C ILE A 553 -8.37 -13.72 17.86
N GLN A 554 -8.36 -12.79 16.90
CA GLN A 554 -9.51 -11.95 16.54
C GLN A 554 -10.65 -12.78 15.97
N HIS A 555 -10.36 -13.78 15.12
CA HIS A 555 -11.36 -14.67 14.55
C HIS A 555 -12.04 -15.53 15.62
N TYR A 556 -11.25 -16.10 16.53
CA TYR A 556 -11.79 -16.87 17.67
C TYR A 556 -12.64 -15.99 18.59
N THR A 557 -12.19 -14.77 18.88
CA THR A 557 -12.94 -13.81 19.70
C THR A 557 -14.32 -13.54 19.08
N CYS A 558 -14.38 -13.29 17.77
CA CYS A 558 -15.65 -13.06 17.08
C CYS A 558 -16.53 -14.32 17.08
N MET A 559 -15.95 -15.50 16.88
CA MET A 559 -16.72 -16.75 16.88
C MET A 559 -17.28 -17.11 18.27
N VAL A 560 -16.51 -16.86 19.33
CA VAL A 560 -16.97 -16.98 20.73
C VAL A 560 -18.09 -15.98 21.03
N ASP A 561 -18.00 -14.73 20.55
CA ASP A 561 -19.07 -13.74 20.68
C ASP A 561 -20.35 -14.20 19.94
N ILE A 562 -20.23 -14.73 18.71
CA ILE A 562 -21.36 -15.30 17.95
C ILE A 562 -22.04 -16.43 18.72
N LEU A 563 -21.27 -17.43 19.16
CA LEU A 563 -21.79 -18.58 19.91
C LEU A 563 -22.42 -18.15 21.23
N GLY A 564 -21.74 -17.24 21.92
CA GLY A 564 -22.14 -16.67 23.19
C GLY A 564 -23.51 -15.99 23.11
N ARG A 565 -23.70 -15.07 22.16
CA ARG A 565 -24.97 -14.35 21.96
C ARG A 565 -26.12 -15.25 21.50
N CYS A 566 -25.80 -16.37 20.84
CA CYS A 566 -26.79 -17.37 20.45
C CYS A 566 -27.15 -18.36 21.57
N GLY A 567 -26.65 -18.15 22.80
CA GLY A 567 -26.88 -19.05 23.93
C GLY A 567 -26.12 -20.38 23.87
N LYS A 568 -25.20 -20.57 22.92
CA LYS A 568 -24.39 -21.78 22.77
C LYS A 568 -23.15 -21.74 23.67
N LEU A 569 -23.34 -21.43 24.96
CA LEU A 569 -22.24 -21.18 25.92
C LEU A 569 -21.29 -22.36 26.08
N LYS A 570 -21.82 -23.58 26.11
CA LYS A 570 -21.00 -24.80 26.20
C LYS A 570 -20.07 -24.95 24.99
N GLU A 571 -20.61 -24.72 23.79
CA GLU A 571 -19.83 -24.80 22.56
C GLU A 571 -18.78 -23.68 22.49
N ALA A 572 -19.10 -22.50 23.00
CA ALA A 572 -18.15 -21.40 23.12
C ALA A 572 -16.98 -21.76 24.06
N GLU A 573 -17.26 -22.37 25.22
CA GLU A 573 -16.25 -22.90 26.15
C GLU A 573 -15.37 -23.97 25.45
N GLU A 574 -15.98 -24.96 24.80
CA GLU A 574 -15.28 -26.00 24.02
C GLU A 574 -14.45 -25.44 22.85
N LEU A 575 -14.87 -24.34 22.24
CA LEU A 575 -14.09 -23.66 21.20
C LEU A 575 -12.82 -23.05 21.79
N ILE A 576 -12.92 -22.40 22.96
CA ILE A 576 -11.78 -21.79 23.66
C ILE A 576 -10.75 -22.86 24.05
N GLU A 577 -11.21 -24.01 24.54
CA GLU A 577 -10.35 -25.13 24.91
C GLU A 577 -9.60 -25.73 23.70
N ARG A 578 -10.20 -25.70 22.51
CA ARG A 578 -9.62 -26.21 21.26
C ARG A 578 -8.77 -25.18 20.50
N MET A 579 -8.61 -23.96 21.01
CA MET A 579 -7.84 -22.93 20.34
C MET A 579 -6.36 -23.34 20.22
N VAL A 580 -5.81 -23.21 19.01
CA VAL A 580 -4.38 -23.41 18.75
C VAL A 580 -3.54 -22.27 19.34
N VAL A 581 -4.13 -21.07 19.41
CA VAL A 581 -3.51 -19.88 19.99
C VAL A 581 -3.97 -19.73 21.44
N LYS A 582 -3.05 -19.34 22.35
CA LYS A 582 -3.38 -19.11 23.76
C LYS A 582 -4.50 -18.05 23.88
N PRO A 583 -5.62 -18.35 24.56
CA PRO A 583 -6.70 -17.39 24.75
C PRO A 583 -6.22 -16.15 25.53
N ASN A 584 -6.55 -14.96 25.02
CA ASN A 584 -6.28 -13.70 25.68
C ASN A 584 -7.50 -13.22 26.49
N GLU A 585 -7.35 -12.09 27.18
CA GLU A 585 -8.43 -11.48 27.97
C GLU A 585 -9.72 -11.26 27.16
N MET A 586 -9.60 -10.81 25.90
CA MET A 586 -10.75 -10.48 25.03
C MET A 586 -11.66 -11.68 24.74
N VAL A 587 -11.06 -12.87 24.50
CA VAL A 587 -11.83 -14.10 24.25
C VAL A 587 -12.64 -14.50 25.48
N TRP A 588 -12.03 -14.47 26.66
CA TRP A 588 -12.72 -14.78 27.90
C TRP A 588 -13.76 -13.72 28.28
N LEU A 589 -13.50 -12.44 27.98
CA LEU A 589 -14.48 -11.36 28.17
C LEU A 589 -15.71 -11.55 27.26
N ALA A 590 -15.53 -12.03 26.03
CA ALA A 590 -16.65 -12.36 25.15
C ALA A 590 -17.53 -13.47 25.76
N LEU A 591 -16.92 -14.55 26.28
CA LEU A 591 -17.66 -15.60 26.98
C LEU A 591 -18.33 -15.09 28.26
N LEU A 592 -17.63 -14.29 29.07
CA LEU A 592 -18.16 -13.72 30.32
C LEU A 592 -19.36 -12.79 30.06
N SER A 593 -19.28 -11.97 29.00
CA SER A 593 -20.39 -11.13 28.56
C SER A 593 -21.60 -11.97 28.13
N ALA A 594 -21.38 -13.07 27.41
CA ALA A 594 -22.44 -14.00 27.03
C ALA A 594 -23.07 -14.71 28.25
N CYS A 595 -22.25 -15.11 29.23
CA CYS A 595 -22.74 -15.69 30.49
C CYS A 595 -23.65 -14.71 31.24
N ARG A 596 -23.34 -13.41 31.21
CA ARG A 596 -24.23 -12.35 31.74
C ARG A 596 -25.55 -12.28 31.00
N MET A 597 -25.55 -12.39 29.67
CA MET A 597 -26.78 -12.33 28.86
C MET A 597 -27.71 -13.51 29.11
N HIS A 598 -27.15 -14.69 29.38
CA HIS A 598 -27.91 -15.93 29.58
C HIS A 598 -28.00 -16.38 31.04
N SER A 599 -27.57 -15.54 31.99
CA SER A 599 -27.58 -15.80 33.43
C SER A 599 -26.87 -17.10 33.86
N ASP A 600 -25.81 -17.51 33.14
CA ASP A 600 -24.99 -18.68 33.49
C ASP A 600 -23.88 -18.27 34.46
N VAL A 601 -24.13 -18.46 35.76
CA VAL A 601 -23.20 -18.05 36.82
C VAL A 601 -21.95 -18.93 36.82
N ASP A 602 -22.08 -20.24 36.59
CA ASP A 602 -20.99 -21.20 36.75
C ASP A 602 -19.91 -20.99 35.69
N ARG A 603 -20.31 -20.84 34.41
CA ARG A 603 -19.35 -20.50 33.33
C ARG A 603 -18.83 -19.08 33.47
N GLY A 604 -19.65 -18.15 33.98
CA GLY A 604 -19.22 -16.79 34.28
C GLY A 604 -18.09 -16.74 35.29
N GLU A 605 -18.18 -17.52 36.38
CA GLU A 605 -17.11 -17.62 37.39
C GLU A 605 -15.82 -18.21 36.81
N LYS A 606 -15.92 -19.27 36.00
CA LYS A 606 -14.76 -19.85 35.31
C LYS A 606 -14.08 -18.86 34.36
N ALA A 607 -14.85 -18.19 33.51
CA ALA A 607 -14.33 -17.22 32.56
C ALA A 607 -13.65 -16.04 33.28
N ALA A 608 -14.25 -15.54 34.37
CA ALA A 608 -13.65 -14.49 35.18
C ALA A 608 -12.36 -14.96 35.89
N ALA A 609 -12.32 -16.18 36.39
CA ALA A 609 -11.11 -16.76 36.98
C ALA A 609 -9.97 -16.86 35.96
N ALA A 610 -10.27 -17.30 34.73
CA ALA A 610 -9.31 -17.32 33.64
C ALA A 610 -8.76 -15.93 33.31
N ILE A 611 -9.63 -14.90 33.29
CA ILE A 611 -9.20 -13.50 33.09
C ILE A 611 -8.29 -13.04 34.24
N PHE A 612 -8.64 -13.28 35.50
CA PHE A 612 -7.83 -12.83 36.64
C PHE A 612 -6.47 -13.52 36.73
N ASN A 613 -6.33 -14.72 36.16
CA ASN A 613 -5.04 -15.39 36.01
C ASN A 613 -4.15 -14.75 34.92
N LEU A 614 -4.75 -14.11 33.91
CA LEU A 614 -4.04 -13.38 32.85
C LEU A 614 -3.75 -11.94 33.27
N ASP A 615 -4.78 -11.21 33.72
CA ASP A 615 -4.68 -9.87 34.28
C ASP A 615 -5.57 -9.74 35.53
N SER A 616 -4.92 -9.74 36.69
CA SER A 616 -5.57 -9.56 37.99
C SER A 616 -6.26 -8.19 38.18
N LYS A 617 -5.98 -7.21 37.30
CA LYS A 617 -6.49 -5.83 37.36
C LYS A 617 -7.57 -5.51 36.32
N SER A 618 -8.07 -6.49 35.58
CA SER A 618 -9.13 -6.28 34.58
C SER A 618 -10.42 -5.72 35.18
N SER A 619 -10.64 -4.40 35.03
CA SER A 619 -11.85 -3.71 35.52
C SER A 619 -13.13 -4.24 34.87
N ALA A 620 -13.06 -4.60 33.58
CA ALA A 620 -14.20 -5.14 32.83
C ALA A 620 -14.68 -6.47 33.40
N ALA A 621 -13.76 -7.40 33.73
CA ALA A 621 -14.11 -8.70 34.30
C ALA A 621 -14.78 -8.57 35.67
N TYR A 622 -14.26 -7.70 36.55
CA TYR A 622 -14.90 -7.41 37.83
C TYR A 622 -16.33 -6.87 37.66
N VAL A 623 -16.53 -5.89 36.78
CA VAL A 623 -17.85 -5.30 36.56
C VAL A 623 -18.83 -6.34 36.00
N LEU A 624 -18.42 -7.12 34.99
CA LEU A 624 -19.29 -8.16 34.40
C LEU A 624 -19.65 -9.25 35.41
N LEU A 625 -18.69 -9.76 36.18
CA LEU A 625 -18.95 -10.77 37.22
C LEU A 625 -19.84 -10.21 38.34
N SER A 626 -19.63 -8.96 38.75
CA SER A 626 -20.52 -8.29 39.71
C SER A 626 -21.95 -8.21 39.19
N ASN A 627 -22.13 -7.91 37.90
CA ASN A 627 -23.44 -7.81 37.27
C ASN A 627 -24.12 -9.18 37.18
N ILE A 628 -23.37 -10.25 36.87
CA ILE A 628 -23.87 -11.64 36.90
C ILE A 628 -24.38 -11.98 38.30
N TYR A 629 -23.60 -11.71 39.35
CA TYR A 629 -24.05 -11.97 40.73
C TYR A 629 -25.27 -11.15 41.13
N ALA A 630 -25.33 -9.88 40.74
CA ALA A 630 -26.48 -9.02 41.02
C ALA A 630 -27.74 -9.56 40.32
N SER A 631 -27.65 -9.95 39.04
CA SER A 631 -28.78 -10.53 38.30
C SER A 631 -29.27 -11.86 38.87
N ALA A 632 -28.37 -12.61 39.53
CA ALA A 632 -28.69 -13.86 40.22
C ALA A 632 -29.12 -13.66 41.70
N GLY A 633 -29.26 -12.41 42.18
CA GLY A 633 -29.62 -12.10 43.57
C GLY A 633 -28.53 -12.41 44.61
N ARG A 634 -27.30 -12.72 44.19
CA ARG A 634 -26.17 -13.08 45.07
C ARG A 634 -25.43 -11.84 45.60
N TRP A 635 -26.12 -10.98 46.36
CA TRP A 635 -25.58 -9.70 46.86
C TRP A 635 -24.38 -9.82 47.79
N SER A 636 -24.25 -10.94 48.50
CA SER A 636 -23.08 -11.23 49.33
C SER A 636 -21.81 -11.36 48.47
N ASN A 637 -21.90 -11.99 47.30
CA ASN A 637 -20.81 -12.11 46.35
C ASN A 637 -20.48 -10.76 45.69
N VAL A 638 -21.48 -9.95 45.35
CA VAL A 638 -21.29 -8.57 44.87
C VAL A 638 -20.50 -7.74 45.89
N SER A 639 -20.86 -7.84 47.16
CA SER A 639 -20.20 -7.11 48.25
C SER A 639 -18.74 -7.55 48.42
N LYS A 640 -18.47 -8.86 48.43
CA LYS A 640 -17.11 -9.42 48.44
C LYS A 640 -16.28 -8.92 47.25
N LEU A 641 -16.89 -8.86 46.07
CA LEU A 641 -16.22 -8.43 44.85
C LEU A 641 -15.86 -6.94 44.90
N ARG A 642 -16.77 -6.08 45.39
CA ARG A 642 -16.51 -4.65 45.61
C ARG A 642 -15.35 -4.40 46.57
N VAL A 643 -15.25 -5.19 47.65
CA VAL A 643 -14.09 -5.13 48.58
C VAL A 643 -12.80 -5.51 47.86
N LYS A 644 -12.83 -6.57 47.05
CA LYS A 644 -11.68 -7.00 46.25
C LYS A 644 -11.25 -5.94 45.23
N MET A 645 -12.19 -5.28 44.56
CA MET A 645 -11.92 -4.16 43.65
C MET A 645 -11.23 -3.00 44.37
N LYS A 646 -11.74 -2.59 45.54
CA LYS A 646 -11.13 -1.52 46.37
C LYS A 646 -9.71 -1.88 46.80
N LYS A 647 -9.49 -3.13 47.28
CA LYS A 647 -8.18 -3.62 47.70
C LYS A 647 -7.15 -3.58 46.55
N ASN A 648 -7.58 -3.87 45.34
CA ASN A 648 -6.72 -3.88 44.15
C ASN A 648 -6.61 -2.51 43.44
N GLY A 649 -7.21 -1.45 44.00
CA GLY A 649 -7.21 -0.11 43.40
C GLY A 649 -7.99 -0.01 42.08
N ILE A 650 -8.96 -0.90 41.86
CA ILE A 650 -9.71 -0.97 40.60
C ILE A 650 -10.92 -0.03 40.69
N MET A 651 -10.90 0.99 39.83
CA MET A 651 -11.99 1.96 39.69
C MET A 651 -12.92 1.53 38.54
N LYS A 652 -14.24 1.58 38.80
CA LYS A 652 -15.26 1.44 37.75
C LYS A 652 -15.26 2.72 36.91
N LYS A 653 -15.14 2.60 35.59
CA LYS A 653 -15.35 3.75 34.69
C LYS A 653 -16.83 4.19 34.77
N PRO A 654 -17.13 5.47 35.05
CA PRO A 654 -18.50 5.95 35.03
C PRO A 654 -19.06 5.88 33.61
N GLY A 655 -20.35 5.55 33.50
CA GLY A 655 -21.05 5.62 32.21
C GLY A 655 -21.30 7.08 31.87
N SER A 656 -20.85 7.51 30.70
CA SER A 656 -21.14 8.82 30.14
C SER A 656 -21.73 8.68 28.74
N SER A 657 -22.64 9.57 28.44
CA SER A 657 -23.18 9.75 27.09
C SER A 657 -22.99 11.19 26.67
N TRP A 658 -22.72 11.44 25.39
CA TRP A 658 -22.53 12.79 24.90
C TRP A 658 -23.14 12.99 23.52
N VAL A 659 -23.46 14.26 23.24
CA VAL A 659 -23.88 14.74 21.92
C VAL A 659 -22.88 15.78 21.46
N VAL A 660 -22.53 15.76 20.19
CA VAL A 660 -21.69 16.81 19.58
C VAL A 660 -22.60 17.71 18.74
N ILE A 661 -22.72 18.97 19.15
CA ILE A 661 -23.54 19.97 18.46
C ILE A 661 -22.65 21.14 18.10
N ARG A 662 -22.58 21.50 16.81
CA ARG A 662 -21.74 22.60 16.29
C ARG A 662 -20.27 22.46 16.73
N GLY A 663 -19.74 21.23 16.68
CA GLY A 663 -18.36 20.92 17.06
C GLY A 663 -18.06 20.92 18.57
N LYS A 664 -19.04 21.21 19.44
CA LYS A 664 -18.86 21.18 20.89
C LYS A 664 -19.39 19.89 21.49
N LYS A 665 -18.57 19.20 22.29
CA LYS A 665 -18.98 18.02 23.06
C LYS A 665 -19.81 18.43 24.29
N HIS A 666 -21.02 17.89 24.40
CA HIS A 666 -21.90 18.02 25.57
C HIS A 666 -22.06 16.66 26.24
N GLU A 667 -21.42 16.47 27.39
CA GLU A 667 -21.34 15.18 28.09
C GLU A 667 -22.23 15.13 29.33
N PHE A 668 -22.83 13.97 29.58
CA PHE A 668 -23.81 13.70 30.63
C PHE A 668 -23.44 12.40 31.35
N PHE A 669 -23.56 12.39 32.67
CA PHE A 669 -23.39 11.22 33.53
C PHE A 669 -24.71 10.81 34.16
N SER A 670 -24.85 9.51 34.47
CA SER A 670 -26.02 9.03 35.20
C SER A 670 -26.07 9.65 36.60
N GLY A 671 -27.20 10.26 36.95
CA GLY A 671 -27.39 10.96 38.22
C GLY A 671 -26.85 12.39 38.27
N ASP A 672 -26.35 12.93 37.15
CA ASP A 672 -26.10 14.36 37.05
C ASP A 672 -27.40 15.14 37.28
N GLN A 673 -27.29 16.28 37.97
CA GLN A 673 -28.28 17.35 37.86
C GLN A 673 -27.84 18.29 36.75
N PRO A 674 -28.21 18.05 35.47
CA PRO A 674 -27.86 18.96 34.39
C PRO A 674 -28.37 20.37 34.70
N HIS A 675 -27.56 21.37 34.35
CA HIS A 675 -27.79 22.79 34.62
C HIS A 675 -29.02 23.41 33.91
N CYS A 676 -29.86 22.61 33.24
CA CYS A 676 -30.97 23.11 32.40
C CYS A 676 -32.29 22.39 32.69
N SER A 677 -33.25 23.10 33.29
CA SER A 677 -34.60 22.59 33.61
C SER A 677 -35.34 22.02 32.40
N ARG A 678 -35.09 22.56 31.21
CA ARG A 678 -35.72 22.13 29.95
C ARG A 678 -35.46 20.66 29.60
N ILE A 679 -34.32 20.09 30.04
CA ILE A 679 -34.00 18.68 29.81
C ILE A 679 -34.98 17.79 30.59
N TYR A 680 -35.25 18.14 31.85
CA TYR A 680 -36.20 17.43 32.70
C TYR A 680 -37.63 17.55 32.18
N GLU A 681 -38.05 18.75 31.78
CA GLU A 681 -39.37 18.96 31.15
C GLU A 681 -39.55 18.06 29.91
N LYS A 682 -38.51 17.96 29.07
CA LYS A 682 -38.56 17.09 27.89
C LYS A 682 -38.58 15.62 28.26
N LEU A 683 -37.84 15.20 29.29
CA LEU A 683 -37.86 13.83 29.78
C LEU A 683 -39.23 13.47 30.36
N GLU A 684 -39.85 14.31 31.18
CA GLU A 684 -41.19 14.04 31.72
C GLU A 684 -42.23 13.93 30.60
N PHE A 685 -42.20 14.83 29.60
CA PHE A 685 -43.03 14.70 28.39
C PHE A 685 -42.84 13.34 27.69
N LEU A 686 -41.59 12.89 27.51
CA LEU A 686 -41.31 11.59 26.91
C LEU A 686 -41.80 10.44 27.80
N ARG A 687 -41.66 10.56 29.13
CA ARG A 687 -42.11 9.56 30.09
C ARG A 687 -43.62 9.32 30.00
N GLU A 688 -44.41 10.39 29.96
CA GLU A 688 -45.87 10.32 29.81
C GLU A 688 -46.26 9.63 28.50
N LYS A 689 -45.64 10.04 27.38
CA LYS A 689 -45.91 9.46 26.06
C LYS A 689 -45.54 7.97 25.98
N LEU A 690 -44.47 7.55 26.65
CA LEU A 690 -44.09 6.14 26.69
C LEU A 690 -45.04 5.31 27.55
N LYS A 691 -45.55 5.86 28.66
CA LYS A 691 -46.58 5.20 29.48
C LYS A 691 -47.87 4.99 28.69
N GLU A 692 -48.28 5.97 27.88
CA GLU A 692 -49.42 5.82 26.95
C GLU A 692 -49.22 4.66 25.95
N LEU A 693 -47.96 4.40 25.54
CA LEU A 693 -47.59 3.30 24.65
C LEU A 693 -47.38 1.95 25.37
N GLY A 694 -47.65 1.88 26.68
CA GLY A 694 -47.52 0.66 27.47
C GLY A 694 -46.09 0.28 27.85
N TYR A 695 -45.16 1.23 27.87
CA TYR A 695 -43.80 0.98 28.35
C TYR A 695 -43.79 0.56 29.84
N ALA A 696 -43.14 -0.58 30.12
CA ALA A 696 -42.87 -1.06 31.47
C ALA A 696 -41.34 -1.11 31.69
N PRO A 697 -40.82 -0.46 32.76
CA PRO A 697 -39.39 -0.49 33.06
C PRO A 697 -38.85 -1.91 33.32
N ASP A 698 -37.71 -2.25 32.73
CA ASP A 698 -37.00 -3.48 33.07
C ASP A 698 -36.09 -3.28 34.28
N TYR A 699 -36.56 -3.70 35.45
CA TYR A 699 -35.80 -3.60 36.71
C TYR A 699 -34.51 -4.44 36.73
N ARG A 700 -34.34 -5.43 35.84
CA ARG A 700 -33.08 -6.20 35.73
C ARG A 700 -31.92 -5.34 35.25
N SER A 701 -32.23 -4.25 34.53
CA SER A 701 -31.27 -3.26 34.07
C SER A 701 -30.79 -2.32 35.19
N ALA A 702 -31.48 -2.29 36.34
CA ALA A 702 -31.12 -1.51 37.53
C ALA A 702 -30.41 -2.39 38.58
N LEU A 703 -29.09 -2.51 38.46
CA LEU A 703 -28.25 -3.41 39.29
C LEU A 703 -27.92 -2.85 40.69
N HIS A 704 -28.91 -2.21 41.32
CA HIS A 704 -28.83 -1.65 42.66
C HIS A 704 -29.81 -2.36 43.60
N ASP A 705 -29.35 -2.62 44.83
CA ASP A 705 -30.15 -3.22 45.89
C ASP A 705 -31.01 -2.14 46.55
N VAL A 706 -32.02 -1.68 45.81
CA VAL A 706 -32.96 -0.61 46.17
C VAL A 706 -34.39 -1.01 45.80
N GLU A 707 -35.38 -0.31 46.36
CA GLU A 707 -36.80 -0.54 46.05
C GLU A 707 -37.12 -0.24 44.57
N ASP A 708 -38.15 -0.88 44.03
CA ASP A 708 -38.45 -0.84 42.59
C ASP A 708 -38.79 0.57 42.09
N GLU A 709 -39.39 1.41 42.94
CA GLU A 709 -39.64 2.84 42.66
C GLU A 709 -38.33 3.62 42.46
N GLN A 710 -37.32 3.36 43.30
CA GLN A 710 -36.00 3.96 43.16
C GLN A 710 -35.23 3.39 41.97
N LYS A 711 -35.45 2.12 41.62
CA LYS A 711 -34.90 1.53 40.39
C LYS A 711 -35.47 2.20 39.15
N GLU A 712 -36.79 2.44 39.10
CA GLU A 712 -37.43 3.15 37.98
C GLU A 712 -36.85 4.56 37.82
N GLU A 713 -36.71 5.30 38.92
CA GLU A 713 -36.16 6.65 38.89
C GLU A 713 -34.70 6.66 38.40
N MET A 714 -33.87 5.72 38.88
CA MET A 714 -32.49 5.58 38.41
C MET A 714 -32.39 5.28 36.91
N LEU A 715 -33.28 4.43 36.37
CA LEU A 715 -33.32 4.11 34.94
C LEU A 715 -33.66 5.32 34.08
N TRP A 716 -34.56 6.20 34.57
CA TRP A 716 -34.99 7.38 33.84
C TRP A 716 -33.88 8.42 33.66
N TYR A 717 -32.99 8.52 34.65
CA TYR A 717 -31.85 9.44 34.63
C TYR A 717 -30.55 8.79 34.14
N HIS A 718 -30.65 7.73 33.33
CA HIS A 718 -29.51 7.23 32.59
C HIS A 718 -28.96 8.28 31.62
N SER A 719 -27.63 8.34 31.52
CA SER A 719 -26.90 9.29 30.68
C SER A 719 -27.41 9.38 29.24
N GLU A 720 -27.85 8.27 28.65
CA GLU A 720 -28.37 8.19 27.29
C GLU A 720 -29.64 9.01 27.11
N ARG A 721 -30.55 8.93 28.08
CA ARG A 721 -31.85 9.63 28.04
C ARG A 721 -31.64 11.12 28.19
N LEU A 722 -30.74 11.53 29.09
CA LEU A 722 -30.33 12.93 29.26
C LEU A 722 -29.74 13.49 27.97
N ALA A 723 -28.82 12.75 27.34
CA ALA A 723 -28.18 13.15 26.09
C ALA A 723 -29.20 13.25 24.93
N ILE A 724 -30.14 12.30 24.83
CA ILE A 724 -31.20 12.34 23.81
C ILE A 724 -32.14 13.52 24.03
N ALA A 725 -32.59 13.76 25.27
CA ALA A 725 -33.44 14.89 25.58
C ALA A 725 -32.76 16.22 25.24
N PHE A 726 -31.48 16.37 25.61
CA PHE A 726 -30.68 17.52 25.20
C PHE A 726 -30.56 17.65 23.68
N GLY A 727 -30.28 16.55 22.98
CA GLY A 727 -30.19 16.50 21.52
C GLY A 727 -31.49 16.95 20.85
N LEU A 728 -32.64 16.44 21.30
CA LEU A 728 -33.96 16.78 20.78
C LEU A 728 -34.31 18.26 20.96
N ILE A 729 -33.87 18.90 22.06
CA ILE A 729 -34.11 20.32 22.33
C ILE A 729 -33.24 21.23 21.46
N ASN A 730 -31.99 20.82 21.19
CA ASN A 730 -30.96 21.69 20.61
C ASN A 730 -30.69 21.42 19.11
N THR A 731 -31.45 20.52 18.49
CA THR A 731 -31.34 20.20 17.06
C THR A 731 -32.66 20.46 16.35
N VAL A 732 -32.58 20.80 15.06
CA VAL A 732 -33.74 21.14 14.23
C VAL A 732 -34.70 19.96 14.15
N GLU A 733 -36.00 20.23 14.21
CA GLU A 733 -37.02 19.19 14.03
C GLU A 733 -36.83 18.44 12.70
N GLY A 734 -37.02 17.12 12.73
CA GLY A 734 -36.77 16.24 11.58
C GLY A 734 -35.31 15.82 11.36
N SER A 735 -34.31 16.48 11.97
CA SER A 735 -32.91 16.03 11.86
C SER A 735 -32.66 14.76 12.67
N ALA A 736 -31.66 13.97 12.32
CA ALA A 736 -31.22 12.87 13.18
C ALA A 736 -30.56 13.39 14.48
N VAL A 737 -30.64 12.63 15.56
CA VAL A 737 -29.95 12.89 16.82
C VAL A 737 -28.90 11.80 17.04
N THR A 738 -27.63 12.16 17.01
CA THR A 738 -26.53 11.22 17.25
C THR A 738 -26.04 11.32 18.70
N VAL A 739 -26.09 10.21 19.42
CA VAL A 739 -25.63 10.08 20.80
C VAL A 739 -24.52 9.05 20.87
N MET A 740 -23.46 9.38 21.59
CA MET A 740 -22.30 8.53 21.79
C MET A 740 -22.27 8.06 23.24
N LYS A 741 -21.89 6.81 23.49
CA LYS A 741 -21.81 6.22 24.84
C LYS A 741 -20.50 5.46 25.00
N ASN A 742 -19.85 5.64 26.14
CA ASN A 742 -18.57 4.98 26.47
C ASN A 742 -18.72 3.53 26.98
N LEU A 743 -19.95 3.10 27.30
CA LEU A 743 -20.30 1.76 27.77
C LEU A 743 -21.42 1.17 26.90
N ARG A 744 -21.64 -0.14 26.99
CA ARG A 744 -22.78 -0.78 26.33
C ARG A 744 -24.10 -0.18 26.86
N VAL A 745 -25.03 0.13 25.95
CA VAL A 745 -26.39 0.56 26.31
C VAL A 745 -27.12 -0.56 27.07
N CYS A 746 -27.89 -0.23 28.12
CA CYS A 746 -28.67 -1.21 28.88
C CYS A 746 -29.99 -1.56 28.19
N GLU A 747 -30.66 -2.62 28.66
CA GLU A 747 -31.78 -3.22 27.93
C GLU A 747 -33.02 -2.34 27.89
N ASP A 748 -33.29 -1.77 29.04
CA ASP A 748 -34.30 -0.76 29.23
C ASP A 748 -34.05 0.50 28.38
N CYS A 749 -32.81 1.01 28.31
CA CYS A 749 -32.50 2.18 27.50
C CYS A 749 -32.64 1.88 26.00
N HIS A 750 -32.18 0.74 25.51
CA HIS A 750 -32.37 0.38 24.10
C HIS A 750 -33.85 0.36 23.71
N THR A 751 -34.70 -0.26 24.55
CA THR A 751 -36.15 -0.31 24.35
C THR A 751 -36.80 1.06 24.39
N VAL A 752 -36.43 1.90 25.38
CA VAL A 752 -36.97 3.26 25.48
C VAL A 752 -36.56 4.12 24.29
N ILE A 753 -35.31 4.07 23.85
CA ILE A 753 -34.84 4.88 22.71
C ILE A 753 -35.55 4.48 21.43
N LYS A 754 -35.79 3.17 21.24
CA LYS A 754 -36.61 2.63 20.16
C LYS A 754 -38.01 3.27 20.17
N LEU A 755 -38.70 3.25 21.30
CA LEU A 755 -40.03 3.86 21.43
C LEU A 755 -40.00 5.39 21.26
N ILE A 756 -39.00 6.07 21.83
CA ILE A 756 -38.80 7.52 21.65
C ILE A 756 -38.70 7.87 20.17
N SER A 757 -37.93 7.11 19.38
CA SER A 757 -37.80 7.35 17.93
C SER A 757 -39.16 7.31 17.19
N GLY A 758 -40.08 6.48 17.67
CA GLY A 758 -41.46 6.43 17.17
C GLY A 758 -42.28 7.64 17.61
N VAL A 759 -42.20 8.02 18.89
CA VAL A 759 -42.92 9.19 19.46
C VAL A 759 -42.50 10.50 18.79
N VAL A 760 -41.19 10.72 18.60
CA VAL A 760 -40.68 11.97 18.05
C VAL A 760 -40.64 11.98 16.52
N GLY A 761 -40.79 10.83 15.87
CA GLY A 761 -40.71 10.71 14.40
C GLY A 761 -39.32 11.04 13.82
N ARG A 762 -38.25 10.94 14.62
CA ARG A 762 -36.87 11.28 14.25
C ARG A 762 -35.97 10.06 14.35
N GLU A 763 -34.98 9.98 13.48
CA GLU A 763 -33.92 8.97 13.61
C GLU A 763 -33.01 9.32 14.79
N ILE A 764 -32.80 8.35 15.68
CA ILE A 764 -31.84 8.46 16.78
C ILE A 764 -30.72 7.47 16.50
N VAL A 765 -29.50 7.95 16.36
CA VAL A 765 -28.32 7.13 16.14
C VAL A 765 -27.55 7.05 17.46
N LEU A 766 -27.49 5.87 18.07
CA LEU A 766 -26.71 5.65 19.30
C LEU A 766 -25.48 4.81 19.01
N ARG A 767 -24.29 5.35 19.28
CA ARG A 767 -23.04 4.59 19.23
C ARG A 767 -22.68 4.10 20.63
N ASP A 768 -22.62 2.79 20.82
CA ASP A 768 -21.93 2.18 21.96
C ASP A 768 -20.47 1.82 21.58
N PRO A 769 -19.62 1.32 22.50
CA PRO A 769 -18.20 1.07 22.21
C PRO A 769 -17.90 0.17 21.01
N THR A 770 -18.88 -0.64 20.59
CA THR A 770 -18.69 -1.66 19.56
C THR A 770 -19.53 -1.44 18.31
N ARG A 771 -20.64 -0.70 18.41
CA ARG A 771 -21.61 -0.59 17.31
C ARG A 771 -22.49 0.65 17.36
N PHE A 772 -23.14 0.89 16.22
CA PHE A 772 -24.22 1.84 16.04
C PHE A 772 -25.58 1.14 16.06
N HIS A 773 -26.51 1.82 16.70
CA HIS A 773 -27.93 1.50 16.71
C HIS A 773 -28.66 2.63 16.01
N HIS A 774 -29.35 2.31 14.92
CA HIS A 774 -30.21 3.26 14.23
C HIS A 774 -31.65 3.01 14.63
N PHE A 775 -32.19 3.88 15.48
CA PHE A 775 -33.57 3.83 15.90
C PHE A 775 -34.43 4.69 14.98
N LYS A 776 -35.39 4.08 14.29
CA LYS A 776 -36.28 4.76 13.36
C LYS A 776 -37.66 4.13 13.43
N ILE A 777 -38.68 4.96 13.67
CA ILE A 777 -40.10 4.56 13.67
C ILE A 777 -40.32 3.32 14.57
N GLY A 778 -39.76 3.33 15.78
CA GLY A 778 -39.97 2.21 16.72
C GLY A 778 -39.22 0.93 16.39
N THR A 779 -38.26 0.94 15.46
CA THR A 779 -37.40 -0.20 15.13
C THR A 779 -35.92 0.17 15.30
N CYS A 780 -35.06 -0.82 15.53
CA CYS A 780 -33.60 -0.64 15.59
C CYS A 780 -32.92 -1.43 14.46
N SER A 781 -31.81 -0.93 13.93
CA SER A 781 -31.00 -1.62 12.92
C SER A 781 -30.43 -2.97 13.37
N CYS A 782 -30.39 -3.25 14.67
CA CYS A 782 -29.97 -4.55 15.20
C CYS A 782 -31.09 -5.61 15.18
N GLU A 783 -32.31 -5.30 14.72
CA GLU A 783 -33.46 -6.23 14.74
C GLU A 783 -33.74 -6.79 16.16
N ASP A 784 -33.46 -6.00 17.21
CA ASP A 784 -33.50 -6.37 18.63
C ASP A 784 -32.53 -7.52 19.01
N TYR A 785 -31.62 -7.90 18.11
CA TYR A 785 -30.54 -8.86 18.36
C TYR A 785 -29.29 -8.10 18.82
N TRP A 786 -29.08 -7.95 20.13
CA TRP A 786 -28.11 -6.95 20.58
C TRP A 786 -27.37 -7.23 21.88
#